data_AF-A0A8B6LQ10-F1
#
_entry.id   AF-A0A8B6LQ10-F1
#
_cell.length_a   1.000
_cell.length_b   1.000
_cell.length_c   1.000
_cell.angle_alpha   90.00
_cell.angle_beta   90.00
_cell.angle_gamma   90.00
#
_symmetry.space_group_name_H-M   'P 1'
#
loop_
_entity.id
_entity.type
_entity.pdbx_description
1 polymer ?
#
loop_
_entity_poly.entity_id
_entity_poly.type
_entity_poly.pdbx_seq_one_letter_code
_entity_poly.pdbx_strand_id
1 'polypeptide(L)'
;MGADLSRVRLNPLLDYAGVELKQGGVLLDADANELVAILDRRLRALASDTLGRATVSSNTPDAFKITAVAGALQIGRGRLYVDGLLAENHGAASTQAAQRAFDDLMAERVFTQPIPYASQPYLPGAPALPTAGVHLVYLDVWDREVTALEQPALVESAVGVDTSSRRQTVWQVRVLANDAGPGASCASPDGDIPGWSALTASSTGVLTTGTFDVAVVDDPCELPPTGGYRGLENQLYRVEIYDPGQPGGTATFRWSSNNGCVASRVSSMISATQLELETLGRDDVLRINSGDWVEITDDVREFSQAPGEMRRVTVDDATRRISFALGLPAAMLPASFPNSDWPAARNLRVRKWDQKGLVFRTDPSGTPVQVQDLDAPGSTGVIKVPATGTTLLLENGVTVNFDSTGATGFRSGDHWEFAARTADASVELLDRAPPRGIHHHYARLGFWDVAAGTVSDCRHHWPPAEGGADCGCTACVTPESHASGQLTIQGAIDQVRDTGGTVCLHAGPYTLSEAVRITGARSVRVHGQGPATVITASGSAFVIERSAAIALQDMTLVSLGQQSAVSVRSVIGLALRQLVIAVLGSTDAPGAAIALTGVAAGVSIMDNLLIAPDGIRAGETSDQTAPTFLVTAVLRIAGNVLWCQRTGVTMSGRVAHLYDTRIGDNQLLGCRTQGIGVLGIALPGAAMRIAGNGLSVNGDGIACAVDGAWIEANKLSAVRQGDRAPTGAAIRLVVGLDPSGSDQCQVLANQIGGFPDAGVLVQAPALDLVIAQNVIEDCGNGILMVDTARAGSLSITGNQLRAIGSDKADASIAALVFGIGILRTQAATLSGNTVRQVGLSPQQNQQLIAGLFGMSVQRMRLANNEVTEIGPAGEFGGTVAGIMLRAPYAQAAIAHNHVERDATPSEQPSPTAWWALLIDEPDAKLRLLSRVAAYTAVRVDEARTLVLAGNRAWLDAGQTTVDAAGAVVVRGASASVLGNTLLARGRVSAVDVSASGDLMFGDNRCELRANTNIDAVRLASPLAVVSANRVRGGKPSMTISPQNAVVTAIGNISTSGVAGPIKPEMQPLNLLG
;
A
#
# COMPACT_ATOMS: atom_id res chain seq x y z
N MET A 1 -10.47 13.64 41.18
CA MET A 1 -9.39 14.13 42.08
C MET A 1 -8.18 14.51 41.23
N GLY A 2 -7.01 14.78 41.80
CA GLY A 2 -5.78 14.83 41.00
C GLY A 2 -4.94 13.59 41.26
N ALA A 3 -4.40 12.99 40.20
CA ALA A 3 -3.50 11.86 40.31
C ALA A 3 -2.12 12.33 40.78
N ASP A 4 -1.36 11.41 41.37
CA ASP A 4 0.04 11.64 41.72
C ASP A 4 0.88 11.60 40.43
N LEU A 5 1.30 12.78 39.96
CA LEU A 5 1.97 12.99 38.67
C LEU A 5 3.25 13.78 38.85
N SER A 6 4.29 13.45 38.09
CA SER A 6 5.58 14.16 38.21
C SER A 6 5.57 15.54 37.54
N ARG A 7 4.95 15.68 36.36
CA ARG A 7 4.83 16.93 35.58
C ARG A 7 3.81 16.79 34.45
N VAL A 8 3.20 17.92 34.05
CA VAL A 8 2.42 18.05 32.82
C VAL A 8 3.20 18.87 31.79
N ARG A 9 3.50 18.30 30.61
CA ARG A 9 4.41 18.91 29.62
C ARG A 9 3.76 19.43 28.34
N LEU A 10 2.52 19.06 28.04
CA LEU A 10 1.87 19.46 26.79
C LEU A 10 1.93 20.98 26.59
N ASN A 11 2.61 21.40 25.53
CA ASN A 11 2.59 22.75 24.98
C ASN A 11 2.08 22.73 23.53
N PRO A 12 0.81 23.12 23.31
CA PRO A 12 0.20 23.16 21.99
C PRO A 12 0.90 24.02 20.94
N LEU A 13 1.76 24.97 21.34
CA LEU A 13 2.47 25.90 20.45
C LEU A 13 3.74 25.32 19.83
N LEU A 14 4.20 24.14 20.28
CA LEU A 14 5.41 23.49 19.78
C LEU A 14 5.13 22.45 18.68
N ASP A 15 3.86 22.20 18.36
CA ASP A 15 3.42 21.30 17.29
C ASP A 15 4.01 19.88 17.34
N TYR A 16 4.26 19.36 18.55
CA TYR A 16 4.69 17.97 18.73
C TYR A 16 3.63 16.98 18.22
N ALA A 17 4.07 16.02 17.40
CA ALA A 17 3.20 15.01 16.79
C ALA A 17 3.15 13.68 17.56
N GLY A 18 4.09 13.45 18.48
CA GLY A 18 4.18 12.27 19.32
C GLY A 18 5.41 12.31 20.21
N VAL A 19 5.65 11.22 20.95
CA VAL A 19 6.81 11.02 21.83
C VAL A 19 7.55 9.76 21.37
N GLU A 20 8.87 9.86 21.19
CA GLU A 20 9.72 8.74 20.77
C GLU A 20 10.53 8.19 21.95
N LEU A 21 10.47 6.87 22.16
CA LEU A 21 11.28 6.19 23.16
C LEU A 21 12.72 6.05 22.69
N LYS A 22 13.67 6.56 23.48
CA LYS A 22 15.11 6.43 23.19
C LYS A 22 15.67 5.16 23.81
N GLN A 23 16.47 4.42 23.04
CA GLN A 23 17.16 3.24 23.57
C GLN A 23 18.06 3.62 24.75
N GLY A 24 17.89 2.92 25.88
CA GLY A 24 18.63 3.19 27.12
C GLY A 24 18.17 4.44 27.88
N GLY A 25 17.13 5.14 27.41
CA GLY A 25 16.53 6.27 28.12
C GLY A 25 15.62 5.83 29.26
N VAL A 26 15.54 6.65 30.32
CA VAL A 26 14.60 6.46 31.42
C VAL A 26 13.20 6.81 30.95
N LEU A 27 12.22 5.94 31.20
CA LEU A 27 10.81 6.21 30.93
C LEU A 27 10.17 6.93 32.11
N LEU A 28 9.56 8.09 31.87
CA LEU A 28 8.81 8.84 32.88
C LEU A 28 7.30 8.77 32.60
N ASP A 29 6.50 8.85 33.67
CA ASP A 29 5.03 9.01 33.58
C ASP A 29 4.64 10.21 32.73
N ALA A 30 5.39 11.31 32.86
CA ALA A 30 5.17 12.54 32.10
C ALA A 30 5.25 12.32 30.58
N ASP A 31 6.11 11.40 30.10
CA ASP A 31 6.28 11.13 28.67
C ASP A 31 5.06 10.39 28.11
N ALA A 32 4.49 9.44 28.87
CA ALA A 32 3.27 8.74 28.49
C ALA A 32 2.05 9.69 28.54
N ASN A 33 1.95 10.53 29.56
CA ASN A 33 0.87 11.51 29.70
C ASN A 33 0.92 12.57 28.59
N GLU A 34 2.11 13.03 28.21
CA GLU A 34 2.32 13.95 27.09
C GLU A 34 1.91 13.31 25.75
N LEU A 35 2.27 12.05 25.51
CA LEU A 35 1.84 11.32 24.32
C LEU A 35 0.31 11.25 24.21
N VAL A 36 -0.39 10.89 25.30
CA VAL A 36 -1.86 10.83 25.32
C VAL A 36 -2.46 12.20 25.01
N ALA A 37 -1.92 13.27 25.61
CA ALA A 37 -2.42 14.62 25.41
C ALA A 37 -2.17 15.14 23.96
N ILE A 38 -1.04 14.77 23.35
CA ILE A 38 -0.75 15.06 21.94
C ILE A 38 -1.73 14.32 21.02
N LEU A 39 -1.97 13.03 21.27
CA LEU A 39 -2.88 12.22 20.46
C LEU A 39 -4.31 12.74 20.56
N ASP A 40 -4.80 13.03 21.75
CA ASP A 40 -6.11 13.60 21.99
C ASP A 40 -6.31 14.93 21.24
N ARG A 41 -5.39 15.89 21.38
CA ARG A 41 -5.41 17.15 20.60
C ARG A 41 -5.53 16.90 19.11
N ARG A 42 -4.72 15.97 18.57
CA ARG A 42 -4.69 15.66 17.12
C ARG A 42 -6.01 15.03 16.67
N LEU A 43 -6.55 14.09 17.43
CA LEU A 43 -7.82 13.44 17.13
C LEU A 43 -8.99 14.41 17.21
N ARG A 44 -9.02 15.30 18.20
CA ARG A 44 -10.05 16.36 18.29
C ARG A 44 -9.97 17.35 17.15
N ALA A 45 -8.76 17.77 16.77
CA ALA A 45 -8.55 18.64 15.61
C ALA A 45 -9.04 17.96 14.33
N LEU A 46 -8.61 16.71 14.08
CA LEU A 46 -9.06 15.93 12.93
C LEU A 46 -10.58 15.78 12.89
N ALA A 47 -11.21 15.39 14.01
CA ALA A 47 -12.65 15.21 14.10
C ALA A 47 -13.39 16.53 13.89
N SER A 48 -12.93 17.63 14.51
CA SER A 48 -13.56 18.95 14.37
C SER A 48 -13.41 19.53 12.96
N ASP A 49 -12.25 19.36 12.34
CA ASP A 49 -11.97 19.87 10.98
C ASP A 49 -12.70 19.06 9.90
N THR A 50 -12.94 17.77 10.15
CA THR A 50 -13.63 16.87 9.20
C THR A 50 -15.15 16.87 9.38
N LEU A 51 -15.61 16.80 10.62
CA LEU A 51 -17.02 16.61 10.97
C LEU A 51 -17.70 17.93 11.36
N GLY A 52 -16.94 18.97 11.70
CA GLY A 52 -17.46 20.18 12.33
C GLY A 52 -17.62 20.06 13.85
N ARG A 53 -18.20 21.09 14.47
CA ARG A 53 -18.27 21.22 15.94
C ARG A 53 -19.23 20.27 16.65
N ALA A 54 -20.28 19.78 16.00
CA ALA A 54 -21.24 18.88 16.65
C ALA A 54 -21.93 17.97 15.61
N THR A 55 -21.65 16.67 15.63
CA THR A 55 -22.22 15.74 14.63
C THR A 55 -22.63 14.37 15.16
N VAL A 56 -23.68 13.83 14.56
CA VAL A 56 -24.22 12.49 14.77
C VAL A 56 -23.74 11.56 13.67
N SER A 57 -23.22 10.40 14.05
CA SER A 57 -22.81 9.37 13.10
C SER A 57 -24.01 8.76 12.35
N SER A 58 -23.86 8.51 11.05
CA SER A 58 -24.82 7.77 10.23
C SER A 58 -25.10 6.34 10.72
N ASN A 59 -24.17 5.72 11.46
CA ASN A 59 -24.36 4.38 12.02
C ASN A 59 -25.26 4.38 13.25
N THR A 60 -25.44 5.53 13.90
CA THR A 60 -26.34 5.70 15.05
C THR A 60 -27.18 6.97 14.89
N PRO A 61 -28.12 7.01 13.93
CA PRO A 61 -28.85 8.23 13.58
C PRO A 61 -29.72 8.77 14.73
N ASP A 62 -30.16 7.92 15.64
CA ASP A 62 -30.94 8.33 16.82
C ASP A 62 -30.06 8.72 18.03
N ALA A 63 -28.73 8.86 17.86
CA ALA A 63 -27.83 9.28 18.94
C ALA A 63 -28.24 10.61 19.54
N PHE A 64 -28.52 10.61 20.85
CA PHE A 64 -28.97 11.79 21.61
C PHE A 64 -30.21 12.47 21.03
N LYS A 65 -31.01 11.76 20.23
CA LYS A 65 -32.32 12.26 19.78
C LYS A 65 -33.22 12.43 20.99
N ILE A 66 -33.84 13.60 21.11
CA ILE A 66 -34.74 13.91 22.21
C ILE A 66 -36.18 13.65 21.77
N THR A 67 -36.89 12.83 22.54
CA THR A 67 -38.31 12.55 22.32
C THR A 67 -39.09 12.80 23.59
N ALA A 68 -40.23 13.50 23.49
CA ALA A 68 -41.14 13.72 24.61
C ALA A 68 -42.22 12.63 24.64
N VAL A 69 -42.35 11.93 25.76
CA VAL A 69 -43.38 10.89 25.98
C VAL A 69 -44.09 11.22 27.29
N ALA A 70 -45.39 11.53 27.22
CA ALA A 70 -46.23 11.86 28.38
C ALA A 70 -45.63 12.95 29.32
N GLY A 71 -45.00 13.98 28.73
CA GLY A 71 -44.37 15.07 29.49
C GLY A 71 -42.97 14.77 30.05
N ALA A 72 -42.42 13.57 29.81
CA ALA A 72 -41.05 13.21 30.14
C ALA A 72 -40.16 13.18 28.89
N LEU A 73 -38.90 13.59 29.02
CA LEU A 73 -37.91 13.52 27.94
C LEU A 73 -37.16 12.19 27.96
N GLN A 74 -37.01 11.56 26.79
CA GLN A 74 -36.18 10.39 26.56
C GLN A 74 -35.03 10.74 25.61
N ILE A 75 -33.88 10.10 25.82
CA ILE A 75 -32.62 10.34 25.12
C ILE A 75 -32.24 9.09 24.33
N GLY A 76 -32.19 9.23 23.00
CA GLY A 76 -31.82 8.15 22.08
C GLY A 76 -30.36 7.69 22.25
N ARG A 77 -30.13 6.40 22.02
CA ARG A 77 -28.81 5.76 22.13
C ARG A 77 -27.90 6.10 20.95
N GLY A 78 -26.60 6.08 21.17
CA GLY A 78 -25.60 6.20 20.11
C GLY A 78 -24.51 7.22 20.40
N ARG A 79 -23.78 7.61 19.35
CA ARG A 79 -22.57 8.44 19.43
C ARG A 79 -22.77 9.81 18.81
N LEU A 80 -22.34 10.85 19.51
CA LEU A 80 -22.35 12.24 19.04
C LEU A 80 -21.00 12.88 19.39
N TYR A 81 -20.33 13.47 18.39
CA TYR A 81 -19.04 14.14 18.57
C TYR A 81 -19.27 15.64 18.81
N VAL A 82 -18.76 16.18 19.92
CA VAL A 82 -18.86 17.63 20.29
C VAL A 82 -17.47 18.22 20.42
N ASP A 83 -17.11 19.17 19.55
CA ASP A 83 -15.76 19.75 19.40
C ASP A 83 -14.65 18.67 19.38
N GLY A 84 -14.96 17.53 18.75
CA GLY A 84 -14.08 16.36 18.66
C GLY A 84 -14.11 15.38 19.85
N LEU A 85 -14.81 15.70 20.95
CA LEU A 85 -15.07 14.76 22.05
C LEU A 85 -16.18 13.78 21.69
N LEU A 86 -15.96 12.49 21.94
CA LEU A 86 -16.96 11.45 21.75
C LEU A 86 -17.89 11.37 22.97
N ALA A 87 -19.13 11.84 22.84
CA ALA A 87 -20.20 11.54 23.78
C ALA A 87 -20.92 10.26 23.34
N GLU A 88 -21.01 9.28 24.24
CA GLU A 88 -21.57 7.97 23.93
C GLU A 88 -22.66 7.55 24.92
N ASN A 89 -23.87 7.35 24.39
CA ASN A 89 -25.02 6.86 25.13
C ASN A 89 -25.27 5.38 24.79
N HIS A 90 -24.88 4.48 25.69
CA HIS A 90 -25.07 3.03 25.52
C HIS A 90 -26.53 2.55 25.74
N GLY A 91 -27.48 3.45 26.05
CA GLY A 91 -28.88 3.10 26.32
C GLY A 91 -29.16 2.72 27.77
N ALA A 92 -30.44 2.55 28.12
CA ALA A 92 -30.87 2.25 29.48
C ALA A 92 -30.49 0.82 29.90
N ALA A 93 -29.65 0.73 30.94
CA ALA A 93 -29.14 -0.54 31.44
C ALA A 93 -30.27 -1.51 31.82
N SER A 94 -30.16 -2.77 31.38
CA SER A 94 -31.17 -3.80 31.62
C SER A 94 -30.57 -5.19 31.85
N THR A 95 -31.15 -5.92 32.81
CA THR A 95 -30.83 -7.32 33.08
C THR A 95 -31.52 -8.28 32.09
N GLN A 96 -32.46 -7.80 31.29
CA GLN A 96 -33.17 -8.61 30.29
C GLN A 96 -32.30 -8.85 29.04
N ALA A 97 -32.14 -10.11 28.64
CA ALA A 97 -31.31 -10.47 27.49
C ALA A 97 -31.77 -9.82 26.18
N ALA A 98 -33.09 -9.69 25.96
CA ALA A 98 -33.66 -9.08 24.76
C ALA A 98 -33.37 -7.57 24.61
N GLN A 99 -32.97 -6.91 25.71
CA GLN A 99 -32.65 -5.48 25.72
C GLN A 99 -31.12 -5.23 25.70
N ARG A 100 -30.32 -6.30 25.60
CA ARG A 100 -28.88 -6.24 25.40
C ARG A 100 -28.57 -6.63 23.95
N ALA A 101 -27.89 -5.76 23.24
CA ALA A 101 -27.38 -6.01 21.90
C ALA A 101 -25.85 -5.92 21.91
N PHE A 102 -25.22 -6.50 20.90
CA PHE A 102 -23.79 -6.35 20.64
C PHE A 102 -23.63 -5.43 19.44
N ASP A 103 -22.84 -4.36 19.56
CA ASP A 103 -22.45 -3.51 18.45
C ASP A 103 -21.24 -4.16 17.76
N ASP A 104 -21.47 -4.78 16.60
CA ASP A 104 -20.42 -5.45 15.83
C ASP A 104 -19.32 -4.50 15.37
N LEU A 105 -19.64 -3.21 15.16
CA LEU A 105 -18.68 -2.23 14.66
C LEU A 105 -17.64 -1.89 15.73
N MET A 106 -18.09 -1.71 16.98
CA MET A 106 -17.24 -1.37 18.12
C MET A 106 -16.86 -2.59 18.97
N ALA A 107 -17.39 -3.77 18.64
CA ALA A 107 -17.21 -5.02 19.38
C ALA A 107 -17.58 -4.93 20.87
N GLU A 108 -18.66 -4.22 21.20
CA GLU A 108 -19.07 -3.96 22.59
C GLU A 108 -20.56 -4.23 22.86
N ARG A 109 -20.93 -4.24 24.15
CA ARG A 109 -22.32 -4.44 24.59
C ARG A 109 -23.02 -3.10 24.72
N VAL A 110 -24.22 -3.03 24.14
CA VAL A 110 -25.11 -1.87 24.22
C VAL A 110 -26.51 -2.28 24.68
N PHE A 111 -27.29 -1.32 25.14
CA PHE A 111 -28.70 -1.50 25.48
C PHE A 111 -29.59 -0.91 24.38
N THR A 112 -30.78 -1.50 24.19
CA THR A 112 -31.68 -1.12 23.08
C THR A 112 -32.65 0.00 23.46
N GLN A 113 -32.90 0.21 24.75
CA GLN A 113 -33.90 1.18 25.22
C GLN A 113 -33.29 2.59 25.39
N PRO A 114 -34.03 3.67 25.10
CA PRO A 114 -33.58 5.04 25.35
C PRO A 114 -33.49 5.32 26.85
N ILE A 115 -32.66 6.30 27.23
CA ILE A 115 -32.49 6.71 28.64
C ILE A 115 -33.49 7.83 28.99
N PRO A 116 -34.30 7.68 30.05
CA PRO A 116 -35.11 8.78 30.59
C PRO A 116 -34.22 9.91 31.13
N TYR A 117 -34.62 11.18 30.94
CA TYR A 117 -33.89 12.36 31.40
C TYR A 117 -33.49 12.30 32.89
N ALA A 118 -34.37 11.79 33.74
CA ALA A 118 -34.14 11.68 35.19
C ALA A 118 -33.20 10.52 35.59
N SER A 119 -32.87 9.63 34.66
CA SER A 119 -32.08 8.41 34.91
C SER A 119 -30.74 8.41 34.16
N GLN A 120 -30.26 9.59 33.78
CA GLN A 120 -28.95 9.75 33.14
C GLN A 120 -27.83 9.31 34.08
N PRO A 121 -26.82 8.55 33.60
CA PRO A 121 -25.75 8.01 34.44
C PRO A 121 -24.89 9.10 35.07
N TYR A 122 -24.70 10.21 34.37
CA TYR A 122 -23.84 11.32 34.81
C TYR A 122 -24.61 12.54 35.29
N LEU A 123 -25.94 12.49 35.43
CA LEU A 123 -26.74 13.56 36.04
C LEU A 123 -27.59 12.99 37.19
N PRO A 124 -26.96 12.49 38.26
CA PRO A 124 -27.69 11.98 39.42
C PRO A 124 -28.47 13.13 40.09
N GLY A 125 -29.77 12.92 40.29
CA GLY A 125 -30.65 13.95 40.85
C GLY A 125 -30.98 15.07 39.84
N ALA A 126 -31.31 14.70 38.60
CA ALA A 126 -31.62 15.63 37.53
C ALA A 126 -32.64 16.72 37.97
N PRO A 127 -32.41 18.00 37.61
CA PRO A 127 -33.34 19.09 37.92
C PRO A 127 -34.76 18.82 37.40
N ALA A 128 -35.76 19.41 38.07
CA ALA A 128 -37.13 19.32 37.58
C ALA A 128 -37.26 19.99 36.20
N LEU A 129 -37.95 19.32 35.28
CA LEU A 129 -38.23 19.86 33.95
C LEU A 129 -39.19 21.06 34.06
N PRO A 130 -39.02 22.11 33.25
CA PRO A 130 -39.98 23.21 33.14
C PRO A 130 -41.39 22.71 32.81
N THR A 131 -42.41 23.39 33.36
CA THR A 131 -43.82 23.01 33.20
C THR A 131 -44.57 23.81 32.14
N ALA A 132 -43.95 24.83 31.55
CA ALA A 132 -44.49 25.66 30.48
C ALA A 132 -43.34 26.39 29.75
N GLY A 133 -43.58 26.85 28.51
CA GLY A 133 -42.60 27.59 27.70
C GLY A 133 -41.90 26.74 26.64
N VAL A 134 -41.04 27.37 25.85
CA VAL A 134 -40.18 26.71 24.86
C VAL A 134 -38.74 26.75 25.37
N HIS A 135 -38.13 25.58 25.56
CA HIS A 135 -36.81 25.49 26.18
C HIS A 135 -35.78 24.82 25.27
N LEU A 136 -34.55 25.32 25.28
CA LEU A 136 -33.42 24.67 24.61
C LEU A 136 -33.00 23.43 25.40
N VAL A 137 -33.02 22.27 24.74
CA VAL A 137 -32.40 21.04 25.21
C VAL A 137 -31.02 20.93 24.57
N TYR A 138 -29.99 20.76 25.39
CA TYR A 138 -28.59 20.74 24.96
C TYR A 138 -27.81 19.61 25.62
N LEU A 139 -26.71 19.24 24.99
CA LEU A 139 -25.73 18.30 25.49
C LEU A 139 -24.53 19.09 26.04
N ASP A 140 -24.12 18.78 27.26
CA ASP A 140 -22.90 19.26 27.92
C ASP A 140 -21.92 18.08 28.03
N VAL A 141 -20.71 18.23 27.48
CA VAL A 141 -19.68 17.18 27.38
C VAL A 141 -18.35 17.71 27.89
N TRP A 142 -17.66 16.96 28.74
CA TRP A 142 -16.34 17.30 29.24
C TRP A 142 -15.55 16.06 29.63
N ASP A 143 -14.25 16.21 29.86
CA ASP A 143 -13.44 15.14 30.45
C ASP A 143 -13.20 15.38 31.94
N ARG A 144 -13.24 14.29 32.70
CA ARG A 144 -12.81 14.26 34.09
C ARG A 144 -11.75 13.21 34.33
N GLU A 145 -10.98 13.39 35.39
CA GLU A 145 -10.08 12.38 35.91
C GLU A 145 -10.81 11.45 36.90
N VAL A 146 -10.59 10.15 36.76
CA VAL A 146 -11.16 9.08 37.59
C VAL A 146 -10.01 8.32 38.24
N THR A 147 -10.05 8.20 39.56
CA THR A 147 -9.09 7.46 40.39
C THR A 147 -9.78 6.29 41.09
N ALA A 148 -9.01 5.47 41.83
CA ALA A 148 -9.59 4.44 42.69
C ALA A 148 -10.64 4.98 43.70
N LEU A 149 -10.61 6.28 43.99
CA LEU A 149 -11.56 6.90 44.92
C LEU A 149 -12.95 7.04 44.33
N GLU A 150 -13.09 7.23 43.02
CA GLU A 150 -14.39 7.18 42.33
C GLU A 150 -14.73 5.75 41.90
N GLN A 151 -13.74 4.97 41.47
CA GLN A 151 -13.92 3.61 40.99
C GLN A 151 -12.94 2.63 41.67
N PRO A 152 -13.32 2.03 42.82
CA PRO A 152 -12.42 1.15 43.58
C PRO A 152 -11.87 -0.05 42.81
N ALA A 153 -12.57 -0.48 41.75
CA ALA A 153 -12.14 -1.55 40.86
C ALA A 153 -10.91 -1.23 40.01
N LEU A 154 -10.42 0.03 40.00
CA LEU A 154 -9.15 0.40 39.38
C LEU A 154 -7.94 -0.14 40.16
N VAL A 155 -8.10 -0.46 41.44
CA VAL A 155 -7.09 -1.17 42.23
C VAL A 155 -7.06 -2.63 41.79
N GLU A 156 -5.92 -3.09 41.28
CA GLU A 156 -5.75 -4.49 40.87
C GLU A 156 -5.80 -5.39 42.09
N SER A 157 -6.81 -6.27 42.14
CA SER A 157 -7.04 -7.23 43.24
C SER A 157 -5.82 -8.11 43.55
N ALA A 158 -4.99 -8.43 42.56
CA ALA A 158 -3.83 -9.30 42.73
C ALA A 158 -2.66 -8.62 43.47
N VAL A 159 -2.55 -7.28 43.40
CA VAL A 159 -1.40 -6.53 43.94
C VAL A 159 -1.82 -5.50 45.00
N GLY A 160 -3.10 -5.11 45.01
CA GLY A 160 -3.66 -4.20 46.01
C GLY A 160 -3.20 -2.74 45.87
N VAL A 161 -2.68 -2.35 44.71
CA VAL A 161 -2.15 -1.00 44.45
C VAL A 161 -2.89 -0.35 43.27
N ASP A 162 -3.18 0.94 43.41
CA ASP A 162 -3.60 1.79 42.28
C ASP A 162 -2.35 2.16 41.48
N THR A 163 -2.36 1.88 40.18
CA THR A 163 -1.22 2.10 39.29
C THR A 163 -1.44 3.23 38.30
N SER A 164 -2.68 3.64 38.06
CA SER A 164 -3.01 4.61 36.99
C SER A 164 -4.42 5.15 37.12
N SER A 165 -4.59 6.46 36.91
CA SER A 165 -5.90 7.09 36.76
C SER A 165 -6.48 6.85 35.35
N ARG A 166 -7.75 7.18 35.16
CA ARG A 166 -8.42 7.19 33.85
C ARG A 166 -8.91 8.60 33.54
N ARG A 167 -8.91 8.95 32.26
CA ARG A 167 -9.69 10.10 31.77
C ARG A 167 -11.02 9.56 31.25
N GLN A 168 -12.12 10.11 31.76
CA GLN A 168 -13.48 9.71 31.38
C GLN A 168 -14.19 10.89 30.74
N THR A 169 -14.72 10.70 29.53
CA THR A 169 -15.64 11.65 28.92
C THR A 169 -17.03 11.51 29.54
N VAL A 170 -17.51 12.61 30.08
CA VAL A 170 -18.80 12.74 30.75
C VAL A 170 -19.75 13.51 29.83
N TRP A 171 -21.02 13.11 29.82
CA TRP A 171 -22.05 13.81 29.08
C TRP A 171 -23.31 13.99 29.92
N GLN A 172 -23.99 15.12 29.74
CA GLN A 172 -25.29 15.39 30.35
C GLN A 172 -26.21 16.08 29.34
N VAL A 173 -27.42 15.56 29.19
CA VAL A 173 -28.51 16.29 28.54
C VAL A 173 -29.17 17.18 29.59
N ARG A 174 -29.20 18.48 29.31
CA ARG A 174 -29.77 19.51 30.19
C ARG A 174 -30.81 20.33 29.44
N VAL A 175 -31.70 20.97 30.21
CA VAL A 175 -32.72 21.89 29.71
C VAL A 175 -32.42 23.28 30.24
N LEU A 176 -32.33 24.26 29.35
CA LEU A 176 -32.09 25.64 29.73
C LEU A 176 -33.33 26.20 30.44
N ALA A 177 -33.17 26.71 31.67
CA ALA A 177 -34.30 27.16 32.49
C ALA A 177 -35.03 28.38 31.92
N ASN A 178 -34.33 29.21 31.15
CA ASN A 178 -34.92 30.38 30.50
C ASN A 178 -35.84 29.95 29.36
N ASP A 179 -37.01 30.59 29.25
CA ASP A 179 -37.90 30.44 28.10
C ASP A 179 -37.26 31.13 26.88
N ALA A 180 -37.05 30.38 25.81
CA ALA A 180 -36.52 30.87 24.55
C ALA A 180 -37.58 31.60 23.72
N GLY A 181 -38.86 31.42 24.06
CA GLY A 181 -39.99 32.04 23.37
C GLY A 181 -40.45 31.27 22.12
N PRO A 182 -41.66 31.58 21.61
CA PRO A 182 -42.35 30.78 20.59
C PRO A 182 -41.71 30.83 19.19
N GLY A 183 -40.80 31.77 18.93
CA GLY A 183 -40.08 31.90 17.66
C GLY A 183 -38.70 31.24 17.63
N ALA A 184 -38.25 30.67 18.75
CA ALA A 184 -36.93 30.06 18.84
C ALA A 184 -36.87 28.74 18.06
N SER A 185 -35.80 28.55 17.28
CA SER A 185 -35.61 27.35 16.46
C SER A 185 -34.13 27.01 16.34
N CYS A 186 -33.81 25.85 15.74
CA CYS A 186 -32.43 25.44 15.51
C CYS A 186 -31.61 26.42 14.64
N ALA A 187 -32.29 27.29 13.88
CA ALA A 187 -31.67 28.34 13.08
C ALA A 187 -31.43 29.65 13.85
N SER A 188 -31.92 29.77 15.09
CA SER A 188 -31.70 30.95 15.91
C SER A 188 -30.21 31.15 16.20
N PRO A 189 -29.66 32.36 16.02
CA PRO A 189 -28.31 32.70 16.47
C PRO A 189 -28.16 32.52 17.98
N ASP A 190 -26.98 32.09 18.43
CA ASP A 190 -26.72 31.80 19.84
C ASP A 190 -26.92 33.03 20.76
N GLY A 191 -26.64 34.24 20.25
CA GLY A 191 -26.87 35.50 20.96
C GLY A 191 -28.34 35.81 21.25
N ASP A 192 -29.26 35.26 20.46
CA ASP A 192 -30.69 35.51 20.58
C ASP A 192 -31.38 34.53 21.54
N ILE A 193 -30.69 33.48 21.99
CA ILE A 193 -31.21 32.47 22.92
C ILE A 193 -30.92 32.95 24.36
N PRO A 194 -31.94 33.35 25.14
CA PRO A 194 -31.72 33.94 26.46
C PRO A 194 -30.96 33.01 27.41
N GLY A 195 -29.81 33.46 27.89
CA GLY A 195 -28.97 32.72 28.85
C GLY A 195 -27.98 31.71 28.22
N TRP A 196 -28.10 31.41 26.92
CA TRP A 196 -27.22 30.44 26.25
C TRP A 196 -25.77 30.94 26.17
N SER A 197 -25.54 32.15 25.64
CA SER A 197 -24.20 32.73 25.52
C SER A 197 -23.46 32.87 26.86
N ALA A 198 -24.18 33.14 27.95
CA ALA A 198 -23.59 33.25 29.28
C ALA A 198 -23.18 31.87 29.84
N LEU A 199 -23.96 30.83 29.55
CA LEU A 199 -23.68 29.45 29.95
C LEU A 199 -22.43 28.92 29.24
N THR A 200 -22.36 29.09 27.91
CA THR A 200 -21.31 28.52 27.06
C THR A 200 -20.02 29.34 27.01
N ALA A 201 -20.00 30.57 27.54
CA ALA A 201 -18.81 31.40 27.59
C ALA A 201 -17.64 30.70 28.31
N SER A 202 -16.46 30.65 27.71
CA SER A 202 -15.29 30.08 28.39
C SER A 202 -14.87 30.93 29.61
N SER A 203 -14.15 30.31 30.55
CA SER A 203 -13.45 31.06 31.60
C SER A 203 -12.41 32.00 30.96
N THR A 204 -12.28 33.20 31.53
CA THR A 204 -11.30 34.19 31.09
C THR A 204 -10.21 34.41 32.13
N GLY A 205 -10.23 33.65 33.23
CA GLY A 205 -9.20 33.69 34.25
C GLY A 205 -7.85 33.20 33.73
N VAL A 206 -6.77 33.82 34.20
CA VAL A 206 -5.39 33.42 33.88
C VAL A 206 -4.50 33.46 35.11
N LEU A 207 -3.46 32.62 35.13
CA LEU A 207 -2.49 32.52 36.22
C LEU A 207 -1.07 32.77 35.71
N THR A 208 -0.31 33.55 36.47
CA THR A 208 1.14 33.67 36.34
C THR A 208 1.80 33.08 37.59
N THR A 209 2.84 32.27 37.43
CA THR A 209 3.62 31.68 38.53
C THR A 209 5.03 32.25 38.57
N GLY A 210 5.68 32.16 39.71
CA GLY A 210 7.07 32.59 39.87
C GLY A 210 7.65 32.18 41.22
N THR A 211 8.79 32.78 41.55
CA THR A 211 9.45 32.60 42.84
C THR A 211 9.67 33.92 43.56
N PHE A 212 9.79 33.86 44.88
CA PHE A 212 10.12 34.99 45.73
C PHE A 212 11.41 34.72 46.50
N ASP A 213 12.41 35.56 46.27
CA ASP A 213 13.69 35.48 46.96
C ASP A 213 13.58 36.11 48.36
N VAL A 214 13.70 35.27 49.40
CA VAL A 214 13.89 35.74 50.77
C VAL A 214 15.40 35.98 51.00
N ALA A 215 15.77 37.02 51.74
CA ALA A 215 17.17 37.27 52.10
C ALA A 215 17.83 36.03 52.75
N VAL A 216 19.15 35.89 52.55
CA VAL A 216 19.96 34.75 53.03
C VAL A 216 19.81 34.57 54.54
N VAL A 217 19.60 33.33 55.00
CA VAL A 217 19.68 32.94 56.42
C VAL A 217 21.06 32.33 56.63
N ASP A 218 21.74 32.69 57.73
CA ASP A 218 23.14 32.33 58.04
C ASP A 218 23.35 30.85 58.47
N ASP A 219 22.49 29.90 58.09
CA ASP A 219 22.67 28.48 58.44
C ASP A 219 23.57 27.75 57.43
N PRO A 220 24.77 27.27 57.82
CA PRO A 220 25.71 26.57 56.93
C PRO A 220 25.22 25.21 56.40
N CYS A 221 24.04 24.73 56.81
CA CYS A 221 23.41 23.53 56.26
C CYS A 221 22.38 23.82 55.15
N GLU A 222 22.06 25.09 54.87
CA GLU A 222 21.19 25.49 53.75
C GLU A 222 22.01 25.69 52.46
N LEU A 223 21.55 25.07 51.37
CA LEU A 223 22.16 25.24 50.04
C LEU A 223 22.15 26.74 49.65
N PRO A 224 23.28 27.32 49.20
CA PRO A 224 23.33 28.72 48.79
C PRO A 224 22.34 28.98 47.62
N PRO A 225 21.65 30.13 47.61
CA PRO A 225 20.53 30.36 46.69
C PRO A 225 21.01 30.54 45.26
N THR A 226 20.76 29.55 44.41
CA THR A 226 20.84 29.70 42.95
C THR A 226 19.47 29.94 42.31
N GLY A 227 18.37 29.80 43.07
CA GLY A 227 16.98 30.02 42.65
C GLY A 227 16.05 30.26 43.85
N GLY A 228 14.76 30.46 43.58
CA GLY A 228 13.79 30.92 44.59
C GLY A 228 12.90 29.85 45.23
N TYR A 229 12.89 28.61 44.74
CA TYR A 229 12.18 27.49 45.38
C TYR A 229 13.02 26.84 46.49
N ARG A 230 12.44 26.66 47.68
CA ARG A 230 13.14 26.16 48.89
C ARG A 230 12.65 24.80 49.40
N GLY A 231 11.77 24.13 48.65
CA GLY A 231 11.27 22.81 49.05
C GLY A 231 12.34 21.72 48.90
N LEU A 232 12.36 20.78 49.84
CA LEU A 232 13.30 19.65 49.85
C LEU A 232 12.92 18.54 48.86
N GLU A 233 11.72 18.59 48.30
CA GLU A 233 11.16 17.56 47.41
C GLU A 233 10.72 18.17 46.07
N ASN A 234 10.72 17.35 45.03
CA ASN A 234 10.09 17.72 43.76
C ASN A 234 8.57 17.66 43.93
N GLN A 235 7.87 18.71 43.52
CA GLN A 235 6.44 18.87 43.74
C GLN A 235 5.70 19.21 42.44
N LEU A 236 4.39 18.92 42.42
CA LEU A 236 3.46 19.34 41.38
C LEU A 236 2.34 20.16 42.04
N TYR A 237 2.46 21.48 41.95
CA TYR A 237 1.49 22.38 42.56
C TYR A 237 0.20 22.39 41.74
N ARG A 238 -0.94 22.32 42.42
CA ARG A 238 -2.27 22.55 41.86
C ARG A 238 -2.89 23.75 42.54
N VAL A 239 -3.31 24.74 41.76
CA VAL A 239 -4.04 25.92 42.20
C VAL A 239 -5.42 25.89 41.56
N GLU A 240 -6.48 25.84 42.36
CA GLU A 240 -7.85 25.61 41.90
C GLU A 240 -8.81 26.65 42.44
N ILE A 241 -9.65 27.21 41.58
CA ILE A 241 -10.71 28.15 41.93
C ILE A 241 -11.83 27.40 42.64
N TYR A 242 -12.20 27.90 43.82
CA TYR A 242 -13.27 27.37 44.62
C TYR A 242 -14.58 28.12 44.35
N ASP A 243 -14.63 29.42 44.65
CA ASP A 243 -15.75 30.29 44.28
C ASP A 243 -15.45 31.04 42.97
N PRO A 244 -16.41 31.14 42.04
CA PRO A 244 -16.23 31.88 40.79
C PRO A 244 -16.25 33.39 41.00
N GLY A 245 -15.80 34.13 39.98
CA GLY A 245 -15.90 35.60 39.93
C GLY A 245 -14.69 36.29 39.31
N GLN A 246 -14.63 37.61 39.46
CA GLN A 246 -13.52 38.44 38.98
C GLN A 246 -12.38 38.54 40.01
N PRO A 247 -11.12 38.77 39.59
CA PRO A 247 -10.03 39.12 40.50
C PRO A 247 -10.42 40.31 41.41
N GLY A 248 -10.19 40.20 42.71
CA GLY A 248 -10.57 41.20 43.71
C GLY A 248 -12.06 41.21 44.09
N GLY A 249 -12.90 40.45 43.37
CA GLY A 249 -14.34 40.29 43.61
C GLY A 249 -14.66 39.17 44.60
N THR A 250 -15.54 38.26 44.20
CA THR A 250 -16.00 37.10 45.00
C THR A 250 -15.15 35.85 44.84
N ALA A 251 -14.22 35.83 43.88
CA ALA A 251 -13.46 34.63 43.57
C ALA A 251 -12.56 34.21 44.73
N THR A 252 -12.54 32.91 45.02
CA THR A 252 -11.66 32.29 46.01
C THR A 252 -10.95 31.10 45.37
N PHE A 253 -9.81 30.71 45.92
CA PHE A 253 -9.03 29.58 45.43
C PHE A 253 -8.48 28.75 46.59
N ARG A 254 -7.99 27.58 46.21
CA ARG A 254 -7.27 26.65 47.07
C ARG A 254 -6.07 26.05 46.35
N TRP A 255 -5.12 25.51 47.10
CA TRP A 255 -3.93 24.90 46.50
C TRP A 255 -3.39 23.69 47.26
N SER A 256 -2.68 22.84 46.54
CA SER A 256 -1.93 21.69 47.05
C SER A 256 -0.59 21.59 46.35
N SER A 257 0.42 21.12 47.07
CA SER A 257 1.79 20.87 46.59
C SER A 257 1.94 19.52 45.87
N ASN A 258 0.96 18.63 45.99
CA ASN A 258 0.97 17.27 45.44
C ASN A 258 -0.26 17.00 44.57
N ASN A 259 -0.63 17.95 43.72
CA ASN A 259 -1.80 17.87 42.83
C ASN A 259 -3.15 17.54 43.51
N GLY A 260 -3.26 17.70 44.83
CA GLY A 260 -4.44 17.25 45.58
C GLY A 260 -4.65 15.73 45.53
N CYS A 261 -3.58 14.94 45.45
CA CYS A 261 -3.65 13.47 45.38
C CYS A 261 -3.91 12.81 46.75
N VAL A 262 -3.61 13.50 47.86
CA VAL A 262 -3.86 12.99 49.21
C VAL A 262 -5.36 13.04 49.51
N ALA A 263 -6.02 11.91 49.33
CA ALA A 263 -7.46 11.78 49.48
C ALA A 263 -7.88 10.37 49.93
N SER A 264 -9.10 10.24 50.45
CA SER A 264 -9.64 8.99 50.97
C SER A 264 -11.15 8.93 50.82
N ARG A 265 -11.68 7.72 50.58
CA ARG A 265 -13.13 7.46 50.60
C ARG A 265 -13.64 7.46 52.03
N VAL A 266 -14.90 7.87 52.19
CA VAL A 266 -15.59 7.79 53.48
C VAL A 266 -16.22 6.40 53.60
N SER A 267 -15.74 5.62 54.56
CA SER A 267 -16.25 4.28 54.86
C SER A 267 -17.57 4.32 55.65
N SER A 268 -17.72 5.29 56.55
CA SER A 268 -18.93 5.47 57.35
C SER A 268 -19.10 6.92 57.79
N MET A 269 -20.34 7.41 57.76
CA MET A 269 -20.71 8.66 58.41
C MET A 269 -21.18 8.37 59.83
N ILE A 270 -20.39 8.79 60.82
CA ILE A 270 -20.66 8.53 62.25
C ILE A 270 -21.64 9.55 62.83
N SER A 271 -21.54 10.80 62.39
CA SER A 271 -22.47 11.88 62.71
C SER A 271 -22.41 12.96 61.62
N ALA A 272 -23.15 14.06 61.78
CA ALA A 272 -23.06 15.21 60.87
C ALA A 272 -21.67 15.91 60.89
N THR A 273 -20.84 15.63 61.89
CA THR A 273 -19.53 16.28 62.14
C THR A 273 -18.36 15.30 62.22
N GLN A 274 -18.60 14.00 62.02
CA GLN A 274 -17.58 12.97 62.14
C GLN A 274 -17.70 11.91 61.04
N LEU A 275 -16.59 11.64 60.36
CA LEU A 275 -16.48 10.67 59.26
C LEU A 275 -15.41 9.65 59.58
N GLU A 276 -15.66 8.38 59.27
CA GLU A 276 -14.67 7.30 59.29
C GLU A 276 -14.13 7.08 57.88
N LEU A 277 -12.81 7.20 57.69
CA LEU A 277 -12.17 7.08 56.39
C LEU A 277 -11.68 5.64 56.15
N GLU A 278 -11.60 5.22 54.89
CA GLU A 278 -10.99 3.92 54.54
C GLU A 278 -9.50 3.88 54.93
N THR A 279 -8.80 4.98 54.65
CA THR A 279 -7.43 5.25 55.07
C THR A 279 -7.23 6.71 55.49
N LEU A 280 -6.24 7.00 56.35
CA LEU A 280 -5.80 8.36 56.66
C LEU A 280 -4.71 8.86 55.69
N GLY A 281 -4.09 7.96 54.93
CA GLY A 281 -2.97 8.26 54.04
C GLY A 281 -2.18 7.01 53.65
N ARG A 282 -1.21 7.17 52.76
CA ARG A 282 -0.35 6.05 52.30
C ARG A 282 0.78 5.76 53.29
N ASP A 283 1.36 6.81 53.86
CA ASP A 283 2.49 6.79 54.79
C ASP A 283 2.43 8.02 55.73
N ASP A 284 3.45 8.21 56.56
CA ASP A 284 3.51 9.30 57.54
C ASP A 284 3.62 10.70 56.90
N VAL A 285 4.01 10.80 55.62
CA VAL A 285 4.19 12.06 54.89
C VAL A 285 2.92 12.40 54.10
N LEU A 286 2.42 11.46 53.30
CA LEU A 286 1.24 11.60 52.45
C LEU A 286 -0.03 11.13 53.18
N ARG A 287 -0.36 11.86 54.25
CA ARG A 287 -1.57 11.63 55.06
C ARG A 287 -2.31 12.90 55.46
N ILE A 288 -3.54 12.69 55.91
CA ILE A 288 -4.39 13.68 56.57
C ILE A 288 -4.02 13.72 58.05
N ASN A 289 -3.70 14.92 58.54
CA ASN A 289 -3.32 15.19 59.92
C ASN A 289 -4.33 16.13 60.61
N SER A 290 -4.30 16.15 61.93
CA SER A 290 -5.03 17.15 62.71
C SER A 290 -4.55 18.56 62.37
N GLY A 291 -5.49 19.46 62.09
CA GLY A 291 -5.23 20.83 61.68
C GLY A 291 -5.25 21.05 60.16
N ASP A 292 -5.22 19.97 59.35
CA ASP A 292 -5.29 20.06 57.90
C ASP A 292 -6.68 20.52 57.43
N TRP A 293 -6.71 21.18 56.27
CA TRP A 293 -7.92 21.52 55.55
C TRP A 293 -8.24 20.43 54.54
N VAL A 294 -9.47 19.93 54.58
CA VAL A 294 -9.96 18.93 53.63
C VAL A 294 -11.24 19.40 52.94
N GLU A 295 -11.37 19.07 51.67
CA GLU A 295 -12.62 19.16 50.93
C GLU A 295 -13.38 17.84 51.03
N ILE A 296 -14.65 17.91 51.42
CA ILE A 296 -15.57 16.77 51.43
C ILE A 296 -16.52 16.92 50.24
N THR A 297 -16.52 15.93 49.34
CA THR A 297 -17.31 15.98 48.09
C THR A 297 -17.91 14.63 47.73
N ASP A 298 -18.91 14.63 46.83
CA ASP A 298 -19.62 13.47 46.32
C ASP A 298 -19.88 13.60 44.80
N ASP A 299 -20.37 12.54 44.16
CA ASP A 299 -20.61 12.56 42.71
C ASP A 299 -21.66 13.58 42.29
N VAL A 300 -22.67 13.83 43.13
CA VAL A 300 -23.71 14.81 42.79
C VAL A 300 -23.14 16.21 42.70
N ARG A 301 -22.29 16.62 43.66
CA ARG A 301 -21.62 17.92 43.61
C ARG A 301 -20.64 18.02 42.46
N GLU A 302 -19.84 16.99 42.22
CA GLU A 302 -18.90 16.95 41.10
C GLU A 302 -19.63 17.12 39.75
N PHE A 303 -20.66 16.31 39.48
CA PHE A 303 -21.42 16.36 38.24
C PHE A 303 -22.30 17.62 38.12
N SER A 304 -22.64 18.27 39.23
CA SER A 304 -23.31 19.58 39.22
C SER A 304 -22.35 20.77 39.15
N GLN A 305 -21.03 20.52 39.11
CA GLN A 305 -19.97 21.56 39.16
C GLN A 305 -20.08 22.44 40.42
N ALA A 306 -20.54 21.86 41.53
CA ALA A 306 -20.58 22.53 42.82
C ALA A 306 -19.30 22.20 43.59
N PRO A 307 -18.63 23.19 44.21
CA PRO A 307 -17.48 22.91 45.05
C PRO A 307 -17.86 22.01 46.24
N GLY A 308 -16.92 21.17 46.68
CA GLY A 308 -17.08 20.39 47.90
C GLY A 308 -17.01 21.27 49.15
N GLU A 309 -17.34 20.69 50.30
CA GLU A 309 -17.36 21.41 51.58
C GLU A 309 -15.98 21.42 52.23
N MET A 310 -15.37 22.59 52.37
CA MET A 310 -14.09 22.74 53.08
C MET A 310 -14.26 22.64 54.60
N ARG A 311 -13.47 21.79 55.25
CA ARG A 311 -13.47 21.58 56.69
C ARG A 311 -12.05 21.43 57.23
N ARG A 312 -11.77 22.06 58.37
CA ARG A 312 -10.55 21.79 59.15
C ARG A 312 -10.80 20.60 60.07
N VAL A 313 -9.90 19.62 60.03
CA VAL A 313 -10.14 18.32 60.69
C VAL A 313 -9.27 18.10 61.94
N THR A 314 -9.80 17.30 62.86
CA THR A 314 -9.04 16.64 63.93
C THR A 314 -9.12 15.14 63.70
N VAL A 315 -7.97 14.47 63.66
CA VAL A 315 -7.80 13.05 63.35
C VAL A 315 -7.71 12.22 64.63
N ASP A 316 -8.40 11.09 64.65
CA ASP A 316 -8.21 10.00 65.60
C ASP A 316 -7.63 8.79 64.85
N ASP A 317 -6.34 8.55 65.05
CA ASP A 317 -5.58 7.47 64.41
C ASP A 317 -6.12 6.07 64.74
N ALA A 318 -6.59 5.84 65.96
CA ALA A 318 -7.03 4.51 66.39
C ALA A 318 -8.31 4.05 65.67
N THR A 319 -9.14 5.02 65.26
CA THR A 319 -10.43 4.75 64.61
C THR A 319 -10.46 5.18 63.14
N ARG A 320 -9.40 5.79 62.61
CA ARG A 320 -9.35 6.44 61.27
C ARG A 320 -10.48 7.46 61.08
N ARG A 321 -10.87 8.14 62.17
CA ARG A 321 -11.96 9.12 62.14
C ARG A 321 -11.42 10.52 62.05
N ILE A 322 -12.10 11.32 61.24
CA ILE A 322 -11.93 12.77 61.20
C ILE A 322 -13.15 13.44 61.80
N SER A 323 -12.93 14.49 62.57
CA SER A 323 -13.96 15.32 63.17
C SER A 323 -13.75 16.79 62.81
N PHE A 324 -14.83 17.55 62.67
CA PHE A 324 -14.80 18.96 62.30
C PHE A 324 -15.94 19.73 62.97
N ALA A 325 -15.75 21.04 63.16
CA ALA A 325 -16.63 21.84 64.01
C ALA A 325 -18.03 22.09 63.40
N LEU A 326 -18.11 22.35 62.09
CA LEU A 326 -19.37 22.68 61.40
C LEU A 326 -19.89 21.48 60.63
N GLY A 327 -21.13 21.06 60.91
CA GLY A 327 -21.76 19.94 60.22
C GLY A 327 -21.83 20.12 58.70
N LEU A 328 -21.89 19.00 57.98
CA LEU A 328 -22.15 19.04 56.53
C LEU A 328 -23.59 19.51 56.25
N PRO A 329 -23.85 20.14 55.08
CA PRO A 329 -25.20 20.55 54.69
C PRO A 329 -26.16 19.36 54.64
N ALA A 330 -27.46 19.60 54.87
CA ALA A 330 -28.48 18.55 54.91
C ALA A 330 -28.53 17.68 53.63
N ALA A 331 -28.21 18.26 52.47
CA ALA A 331 -28.14 17.52 51.20
C ALA A 331 -27.01 16.47 51.15
N MET A 332 -26.02 16.57 52.04
CA MET A 332 -24.89 15.66 52.17
C MET A 332 -24.99 14.75 53.40
N LEU A 333 -26.17 14.65 54.03
CA LEU A 333 -26.36 13.81 55.21
C LEU A 333 -27.33 12.64 54.91
N PRO A 334 -27.06 11.44 55.45
CA PRO A 334 -28.01 10.34 55.42
C PRO A 334 -29.20 10.63 56.35
N ALA A 335 -30.28 9.87 56.19
CA ALA A 335 -31.47 9.99 57.04
C ALA A 335 -31.23 9.60 58.52
N SER A 336 -30.18 8.81 58.79
CA SER A 336 -29.80 8.37 60.15
C SER A 336 -28.29 8.06 60.22
N PHE A 337 -27.75 8.04 61.44
CA PHE A 337 -26.34 7.75 61.73
C PHE A 337 -26.19 6.61 62.74
N PRO A 338 -25.10 5.80 62.70
CA PRO A 338 -24.08 5.79 61.65
C PRO A 338 -24.59 5.17 60.35
N ASN A 339 -23.98 5.50 59.21
CA ASN A 339 -24.36 4.94 57.91
C ASN A 339 -23.14 4.68 57.01
N SER A 340 -23.00 3.44 56.53
CA SER A 340 -21.93 3.01 55.61
C SER A 340 -22.38 2.91 54.14
N ASP A 341 -23.68 2.71 53.89
CA ASP A 341 -24.19 2.47 52.53
C ASP A 341 -24.33 3.77 51.73
N TRP A 342 -24.75 4.86 52.40
CA TRP A 342 -24.97 6.16 51.77
C TRP A 342 -23.67 6.79 51.25
N PRO A 343 -22.55 6.80 52.01
CA PRO A 343 -21.26 7.27 51.49
C PRO A 343 -20.79 6.47 50.27
N ALA A 344 -20.97 5.15 50.29
CA ALA A 344 -20.61 4.29 49.17
C ALA A 344 -21.48 4.58 47.92
N ALA A 345 -22.80 4.74 48.09
CA ALA A 345 -23.73 5.00 47.01
C ALA A 345 -23.55 6.36 46.32
N ARG A 346 -22.97 7.34 47.02
CA ARG A 346 -22.71 8.69 46.48
C ARG A 346 -21.24 8.94 46.14
N ASN A 347 -20.38 7.94 46.33
CA ASN A 347 -18.93 8.08 46.25
C ASN A 347 -18.44 9.29 47.07
N LEU A 348 -18.83 9.36 48.35
CA LEU A 348 -18.39 10.39 49.27
C LEU A 348 -16.90 10.24 49.57
N ARG A 349 -16.15 11.31 49.42
CA ARG A 349 -14.68 11.33 49.59
C ARG A 349 -14.18 12.63 50.19
N VAL A 350 -12.96 12.55 50.71
CA VAL A 350 -12.26 13.62 51.40
C VAL A 350 -10.92 13.83 50.73
N ARG A 351 -10.57 15.08 50.42
CA ARG A 351 -9.30 15.46 49.80
C ARG A 351 -8.59 16.51 50.64
N LYS A 352 -7.30 16.33 50.91
CA LYS A 352 -6.47 17.31 51.59
C LYS A 352 -6.04 18.43 50.65
N TRP A 353 -6.00 19.65 51.19
CA TRP A 353 -5.39 20.82 50.58
C TRP A 353 -4.32 21.37 51.54
N ASP A 354 -3.13 21.71 51.03
CA ASP A 354 -1.94 21.98 51.88
C ASP A 354 -1.94 23.38 52.49
N GLN A 355 -2.88 24.23 52.07
CA GLN A 355 -3.06 25.57 52.61
C GLN A 355 -3.38 25.57 54.10
N LYS A 356 -2.67 26.40 54.86
CA LYS A 356 -2.86 26.61 56.31
C LYS A 356 -2.18 27.89 56.76
N GLY A 357 -2.53 28.36 57.96
CA GLY A 357 -1.89 29.50 58.60
C GLY A 357 -2.02 30.83 57.85
N LEU A 358 -0.98 31.65 57.94
CA LEU A 358 -0.96 33.02 57.41
C LEU A 358 -0.68 33.04 55.91
N VAL A 359 -1.50 33.77 55.16
CA VAL A 359 -1.33 34.03 53.72
C VAL A 359 -0.72 35.42 53.54
N PHE A 360 0.30 35.53 52.69
CA PHE A 360 1.02 36.76 52.42
C PHE A 360 0.91 37.19 50.95
N ARG A 361 1.07 38.50 50.69
CA ARG A 361 1.31 39.07 49.36
C ARG A 361 2.60 39.87 49.35
N THR A 362 3.20 40.10 48.18
CA THR A 362 4.25 41.11 48.06
C THR A 362 3.63 42.49 47.87
N ASP A 363 4.11 43.49 48.63
CA ASP A 363 3.82 44.89 48.32
C ASP A 363 4.64 45.39 47.11
N PRO A 364 4.44 46.63 46.62
CA PRO A 364 5.20 47.17 45.49
C PRO A 364 6.72 47.27 45.73
N SER A 365 7.18 47.17 46.99
CA SER A 365 8.61 47.15 47.35
C SER A 365 9.20 45.74 47.42
N GLY A 366 8.37 44.70 47.24
CA GLY A 366 8.77 43.30 47.38
C GLY A 366 8.70 42.79 48.83
N THR A 367 8.05 43.48 49.76
CA THR A 367 7.97 43.03 51.16
C THR A 367 6.72 42.17 51.39
N PRO A 368 6.82 41.01 52.08
CA PRO A 368 5.65 40.20 52.44
C PRO A 368 4.71 40.94 53.42
N VAL A 369 3.42 41.03 53.07
CA VAL A 369 2.34 41.60 53.89
C VAL A 369 1.25 40.56 54.08
N GLN A 370 0.86 40.31 55.34
CA GLN A 370 -0.23 39.38 55.67
C GLN A 370 -1.56 39.89 55.10
N VAL A 371 -2.32 39.01 54.44
CA VAL A 371 -3.64 39.32 53.86
C VAL A 371 -4.78 38.49 54.43
N GLN A 372 -4.50 37.29 54.93
CA GLN A 372 -5.51 36.38 55.48
C GLN A 372 -4.86 35.43 56.48
N ASP A 373 -5.61 34.96 57.47
CA ASP A 373 -5.23 33.85 58.36
C ASP A 373 -6.26 32.73 58.19
N LEU A 374 -5.82 31.59 57.64
CA LEU A 374 -6.66 30.43 57.39
C LEU A 374 -6.99 29.64 58.65
N ASP A 375 -6.23 29.80 59.72
CA ASP A 375 -6.40 29.07 60.97
C ASP A 375 -7.18 29.83 62.04
N ALA A 376 -7.54 31.10 61.75
CA ALA A 376 -8.37 31.93 62.60
C ALA A 376 -9.77 31.34 62.82
N PRO A 377 -10.38 31.52 64.00
CA PRO A 377 -11.76 31.08 64.26
C PRO A 377 -12.75 31.68 63.25
N GLY A 378 -13.56 30.82 62.63
CA GLY A 378 -14.54 31.23 61.61
C GLY A 378 -14.01 31.33 60.18
N SER A 379 -12.72 31.02 59.96
CA SER A 379 -12.17 30.83 58.61
C SER A 379 -12.95 29.77 57.83
N THR A 380 -13.18 30.03 56.55
CA THR A 380 -13.77 29.08 55.59
C THR A 380 -12.72 28.15 54.98
N GLY A 381 -11.44 28.39 55.28
CA GLY A 381 -10.33 27.60 54.78
C GLY A 381 -10.00 27.83 53.30
N VAL A 382 -10.61 28.80 52.61
CA VAL A 382 -10.29 29.17 51.21
C VAL A 382 -9.67 30.56 51.13
N ILE A 383 -8.81 30.79 50.13
CA ILE A 383 -8.05 32.04 49.98
C ILE A 383 -8.75 32.97 49.00
N LYS A 384 -8.92 34.24 49.34
CA LYS A 384 -9.50 35.21 48.40
C LYS A 384 -8.56 35.52 47.24
N VAL A 385 -9.07 35.51 46.01
CA VAL A 385 -8.32 35.97 44.83
C VAL A 385 -8.17 37.50 44.90
N PRO A 386 -6.94 38.04 44.92
CA PRO A 386 -6.71 39.47 45.05
C PRO A 386 -7.00 40.20 43.72
N ALA A 387 -6.95 41.53 43.75
CA ALA A 387 -7.05 42.33 42.53
C ALA A 387 -5.84 42.09 41.61
N THR A 388 -6.06 42.24 40.30
CA THR A 388 -5.03 42.08 39.26
C THR A 388 -3.73 42.80 39.62
N GLY A 389 -2.59 42.15 39.36
CA GLY A 389 -1.26 42.69 39.62
C GLY A 389 -0.76 42.47 41.05
N THR A 390 -1.50 41.71 41.87
CA THR A 390 -1.07 41.32 43.23
C THR A 390 -0.48 39.92 43.22
N THR A 391 0.78 39.79 43.64
CA THR A 391 1.46 38.50 43.80
C THR A 391 1.24 37.96 45.21
N LEU A 392 0.69 36.75 45.31
CA LEU A 392 0.55 36.00 46.56
C LEU A 392 1.74 35.05 46.74
N LEU A 393 2.16 34.88 47.99
CA LEU A 393 3.12 33.86 48.39
C LEU A 393 2.36 32.64 48.90
N LEU A 394 2.70 31.47 48.34
CA LEU A 394 2.24 30.19 48.85
C LEU A 394 3.24 29.70 49.91
N GLU A 395 3.87 28.55 49.69
CA GLU A 395 4.95 28.03 50.53
C GLU A 395 6.29 27.97 49.78
N ASN A 396 7.39 27.80 50.51
CA ASN A 396 8.72 27.50 49.96
C ASN A 396 9.19 28.44 48.84
N GLY A 397 8.79 29.71 48.89
CA GLY A 397 9.14 30.73 47.90
C GLY A 397 8.31 30.69 46.61
N VAL A 398 7.29 29.83 46.49
CA VAL A 398 6.39 29.78 45.34
C VAL A 398 5.44 30.97 45.36
N THR A 399 5.24 31.61 44.20
CA THR A 399 4.29 32.72 44.04
C THR A 399 3.29 32.52 42.92
N VAL A 400 2.13 33.15 43.07
CA VAL A 400 1.04 33.15 42.09
C VAL A 400 0.43 34.54 41.93
N ASN A 401 0.01 34.87 40.71
CA ASN A 401 -0.69 36.10 40.38
C ASN A 401 -1.87 35.78 39.46
N PHE A 402 -3.05 36.28 39.83
CA PHE A 402 -4.31 36.04 39.15
C PHE A 402 -4.72 37.27 38.34
N ASP A 403 -5.17 37.04 37.10
CA ASP A 403 -5.74 38.08 36.25
C ASP A 403 -6.93 37.52 35.43
N SER A 404 -7.66 38.37 34.72
CA SER A 404 -8.72 37.97 33.80
C SER A 404 -8.60 38.72 32.47
N THR A 405 -8.77 38.01 31.36
CA THR A 405 -8.78 38.59 30.00
C THR A 405 -10.16 39.07 29.55
N GLY A 406 -11.21 38.86 30.36
CA GLY A 406 -12.58 39.19 29.99
C GLY A 406 -13.57 39.25 31.16
N ALA A 407 -14.84 39.47 30.82
CA ALA A 407 -15.90 39.75 31.78
C ALA A 407 -16.44 38.50 32.52
N THR A 408 -16.22 37.29 31.99
CA THR A 408 -16.65 36.03 32.64
C THR A 408 -15.87 35.77 33.93
N GLY A 409 -14.58 36.12 33.97
CA GLY A 409 -13.71 35.87 35.11
C GLY A 409 -13.39 34.39 35.28
N PHE A 410 -13.19 33.97 36.52
CA PHE A 410 -12.94 32.60 36.93
C PHE A 410 -14.23 31.81 37.12
N ARG A 411 -14.20 30.52 36.78
CA ARG A 411 -15.25 29.53 37.07
C ARG A 411 -14.80 28.59 38.19
N SER A 412 -15.75 28.06 38.95
CA SER A 412 -15.44 27.04 39.97
C SER A 412 -14.82 25.81 39.30
N GLY A 413 -13.75 25.28 39.88
CA GLY A 413 -13.00 24.13 39.33
C GLY A 413 -11.94 24.48 38.28
N ASP A 414 -11.85 25.74 37.83
CA ASP A 414 -10.71 26.21 37.03
C ASP A 414 -9.41 25.95 37.81
N HIS A 415 -8.43 25.30 37.21
CA HIS A 415 -7.18 25.02 37.89
C HIS A 415 -5.96 25.08 36.97
N TRP A 416 -4.81 25.22 37.61
CA TRP A 416 -3.50 25.20 36.98
C TRP A 416 -2.59 24.24 37.73
N GLU A 417 -1.70 23.62 36.97
CA GLU A 417 -0.69 22.71 37.47
C GLU A 417 0.68 23.14 36.97
N PHE A 418 1.68 23.15 37.86
CA PHE A 418 3.05 23.54 37.52
C PHE A 418 4.07 22.85 38.42
N ALA A 419 5.20 22.44 37.84
CA ALA A 419 6.25 21.72 38.55
C ALA A 419 7.15 22.66 39.38
N ALA A 420 7.57 22.21 40.56
CA ALA A 420 8.69 22.80 41.31
C ALA A 420 9.82 21.77 41.46
N ARG A 421 11.08 22.22 41.38
CA ARG A 421 12.26 21.34 41.34
C ARG A 421 13.31 21.79 42.34
N THR A 422 13.69 20.89 43.24
CA THR A 422 14.71 21.15 44.26
C THR A 422 16.11 21.25 43.66
N ALA A 423 16.40 20.46 42.61
CA ALA A 423 17.74 20.34 42.05
C ALA A 423 18.31 21.67 41.50
N ASP A 424 17.44 22.56 41.01
CA ASP A 424 17.80 23.88 40.48
C ASP A 424 17.03 25.03 41.15
N ALA A 425 16.32 24.74 42.25
CA ALA A 425 15.49 25.70 42.98
C ALA A 425 14.51 26.49 42.08
N SER A 426 13.95 25.83 41.06
CA SER A 426 13.07 26.45 40.07
C SER A 426 11.59 26.09 40.24
N VAL A 427 10.74 26.97 39.71
CA VAL A 427 9.31 26.73 39.50
C VAL A 427 9.02 26.92 38.02
N GLU A 428 8.19 26.05 37.44
CA GLU A 428 7.70 26.18 36.08
C GLU A 428 6.90 27.48 35.93
N LEU A 429 7.39 28.35 35.03
CA LEU A 429 6.81 29.66 34.76
C LEU A 429 5.59 29.51 33.85
N LEU A 430 4.43 29.82 34.41
CA LEU A 430 3.21 30.12 33.69
C LEU A 430 3.16 31.64 33.50
N ASP A 431 2.89 32.09 32.27
CA ASP A 431 2.69 33.50 31.96
C ASP A 431 1.28 33.70 31.41
N ARG A 432 0.41 34.34 32.21
CA ARG A 432 -1.01 34.56 31.89
C ARG A 432 -1.66 33.31 31.29
N ALA A 433 -1.35 32.13 31.84
CA ALA A 433 -1.79 30.87 31.28
C ALA A 433 -3.29 30.67 31.54
N PRO A 434 -4.09 30.23 30.55
CA PRO A 434 -5.48 29.84 30.80
C PRO A 434 -5.54 28.60 31.71
N PRO A 435 -6.67 28.36 32.41
CA PRO A 435 -6.82 27.18 33.25
C PRO A 435 -6.72 25.91 32.40
N ARG A 436 -6.07 24.88 32.95
CA ARG A 436 -6.08 23.51 32.43
C ARG A 436 -7.35 22.74 32.84
N GLY A 437 -8.30 23.45 33.44
CA GLY A 437 -9.47 22.93 34.13
C GLY A 437 -10.43 22.11 33.29
N ILE A 438 -11.54 21.73 33.90
CA ILE A 438 -12.60 21.03 33.17
C ILE A 438 -13.19 21.98 32.12
N HIS A 439 -12.94 21.68 30.85
CA HIS A 439 -13.49 22.41 29.72
C HIS A 439 -14.79 21.74 29.25
N HIS A 440 -15.89 22.47 29.35
CA HIS A 440 -17.20 22.02 28.91
C HIS A 440 -17.45 22.40 27.45
N HIS A 441 -17.96 21.44 26.70
CA HIS A 441 -18.32 21.54 25.30
C HIS A 441 -19.81 21.32 25.14
N TYR A 442 -20.45 22.12 24.31
CA TYR A 442 -21.90 22.19 24.25
C TYR A 442 -22.43 21.96 22.84
N ALA A 443 -23.50 21.15 22.72
CA ALA A 443 -24.22 20.96 21.46
C ALA A 443 -25.72 21.13 21.65
N ARG A 444 -26.37 21.85 20.72
CA ARG A 444 -27.83 22.02 20.71
C ARG A 444 -28.48 20.72 20.20
N LEU A 445 -29.38 20.14 20.98
CA LEU A 445 -30.10 18.92 20.59
C LEU A 445 -31.47 19.22 20.02
N GLY A 446 -32.18 20.21 20.56
CA GLY A 446 -33.54 20.52 20.14
C GLY A 446 -34.20 21.63 20.97
N PHE A 447 -35.27 22.21 20.46
CA PHE A 447 -36.18 23.05 21.24
C PHE A 447 -37.40 22.24 21.64
N TRP A 448 -37.69 22.19 22.94
CA TRP A 448 -38.84 21.51 23.51
C TRP A 448 -39.95 22.50 23.82
N ASP A 449 -41.08 22.37 23.12
CA ASP A 449 -42.32 23.06 23.46
C ASP A 449 -43.09 22.22 24.47
N VAL A 450 -43.16 22.70 25.71
CA VAL A 450 -43.78 21.97 26.83
C VAL A 450 -45.29 21.82 26.63
N ALA A 451 -45.95 22.82 26.03
CA ALA A 451 -47.40 22.82 25.83
C ALA A 451 -47.82 21.92 24.66
N ALA A 452 -47.06 21.95 23.55
CA ALA A 452 -47.31 21.09 22.40
C ALA A 452 -46.81 19.66 22.59
N GLY A 453 -45.87 19.44 23.51
CA GLY A 453 -45.22 18.14 23.72
C GLY A 453 -44.32 17.72 22.55
N THR A 454 -43.85 18.68 21.76
CA THR A 454 -43.01 18.45 20.58
C THR A 454 -41.58 18.90 20.83
N VAL A 455 -40.62 18.22 20.18
CA VAL A 455 -39.20 18.56 20.26
C VAL A 455 -38.66 18.69 18.83
N SER A 456 -38.07 19.84 18.51
CA SER A 456 -37.35 20.01 17.24
C SER A 456 -35.99 19.31 17.29
N ASP A 457 -35.44 18.97 16.14
CA ASP A 457 -34.14 18.27 16.04
C ASP A 457 -33.08 19.23 15.51
N CYS A 458 -32.14 19.63 16.37
CA CYS A 458 -31.04 20.52 16.00
C CYS A 458 -29.73 19.77 15.70
N ARG A 459 -29.76 18.43 15.70
CA ARG A 459 -28.57 17.61 15.50
C ARG A 459 -28.15 17.61 14.03
N HIS A 460 -26.85 17.72 13.78
CA HIS A 460 -26.29 17.65 12.43
C HIS A 460 -25.80 16.22 12.17
N HIS A 461 -26.25 15.60 11.07
CA HIS A 461 -25.85 14.24 10.71
C HIS A 461 -24.61 14.24 9.81
N TRP A 462 -23.74 13.23 9.99
CA TRP A 462 -22.59 12.99 9.15
C TRP A 462 -22.59 11.56 8.54
N PRO A 463 -22.41 11.42 7.22
CA PRO A 463 -22.40 12.48 6.22
C PRO A 463 -23.77 13.20 6.14
N PRO A 464 -23.83 14.45 5.65
CA PRO A 464 -25.08 15.20 5.52
C PRO A 464 -26.14 14.38 4.78
N ALA A 465 -27.30 14.21 5.41
CA ALA A 465 -28.45 13.57 4.77
C ALA A 465 -28.95 14.50 3.66
N GLU A 466 -28.96 13.99 2.42
CA GLU A 466 -29.28 14.71 1.17
C GLU A 466 -28.16 15.61 0.63
N GLY A 467 -27.54 15.17 -0.47
CA GLY A 467 -27.13 16.04 -1.59
C GLY A 467 -26.22 17.24 -1.30
N GLY A 468 -25.55 17.30 -0.14
CA GLY A 468 -24.60 18.36 0.17
C GLY A 468 -23.36 18.21 -0.69
N ALA A 469 -23.18 19.15 -1.61
CA ALA A 469 -21.98 19.32 -2.42
C ALA A 469 -20.74 19.06 -1.55
N ASP A 470 -20.10 17.91 -1.78
CA ASP A 470 -18.72 17.73 -1.38
C ASP A 470 -17.97 18.92 -2.00
N CYS A 471 -17.19 19.64 -1.21
CA CYS A 471 -16.45 20.83 -1.65
C CYS A 471 -15.49 20.51 -2.84
N GLY A 472 -15.39 19.24 -3.25
CA GLY A 472 -14.68 18.77 -4.44
C GLY A 472 -15.46 18.79 -5.75
N CYS A 473 -16.78 18.98 -5.77
CA CYS A 473 -17.63 18.94 -6.97
C CYS A 473 -18.07 20.34 -7.42
N THR A 474 -17.68 20.75 -8.62
CA THR A 474 -18.06 22.03 -9.23
C THR A 474 -19.48 22.01 -9.80
N ALA A 475 -19.93 20.84 -10.29
CA ALA A 475 -21.30 20.62 -10.74
C ALA A 475 -21.74 19.19 -10.40
N CYS A 476 -22.95 19.02 -9.87
CA CYS A 476 -23.54 17.72 -9.54
C CYS A 476 -24.72 17.42 -10.46
N VAL A 477 -24.72 16.23 -11.08
CA VAL A 477 -25.77 15.79 -12.02
C VAL A 477 -26.45 14.56 -11.45
N THR A 478 -27.77 14.62 -11.28
CA THR A 478 -28.60 13.48 -10.88
C THR A 478 -29.21 12.80 -12.11
N PRO A 479 -29.60 11.51 -12.03
CA PRO A 479 -30.34 10.86 -13.11
C PRO A 479 -31.60 11.63 -13.52
N GLU A 480 -32.31 12.20 -12.54
CA GLU A 480 -33.52 12.99 -12.74
C GLU A 480 -33.22 14.35 -13.42
N SER A 481 -32.15 15.04 -13.00
CA SER A 481 -31.76 16.32 -13.64
C SER A 481 -31.31 16.10 -15.08
N HIS A 482 -30.68 14.96 -15.36
CA HIS A 482 -30.24 14.59 -16.70
C HIS A 482 -31.44 14.25 -17.60
N ALA A 483 -32.35 13.40 -17.13
CA ALA A 483 -33.51 12.95 -17.90
C ALA A 483 -34.52 14.08 -18.19
N SER A 484 -34.68 15.02 -17.26
CA SER A 484 -35.53 16.20 -17.44
C SER A 484 -34.89 17.29 -18.31
N GLY A 485 -33.58 17.20 -18.59
CA GLY A 485 -32.82 18.23 -19.30
C GLY A 485 -32.47 19.46 -18.47
N GLN A 486 -32.80 19.49 -17.18
CA GLN A 486 -32.50 20.61 -16.27
C GLN A 486 -30.99 20.85 -16.14
N LEU A 487 -30.22 19.77 -15.99
CA LEU A 487 -28.76 19.79 -16.05
C LEU A 487 -28.30 18.44 -16.58
N THR A 488 -27.84 18.42 -17.84
CA THR A 488 -27.29 17.22 -18.48
C THR A 488 -25.80 17.07 -18.17
N ILE A 489 -25.23 15.88 -18.44
CA ILE A 489 -23.79 15.65 -18.25
C ILE A 489 -22.99 16.58 -19.17
N GLN A 490 -23.44 16.77 -20.42
CA GLN A 490 -22.84 17.72 -21.35
C GLN A 490 -22.93 19.16 -20.81
N GLY A 491 -24.10 19.57 -20.32
CA GLY A 491 -24.28 20.92 -19.76
C GLY A 491 -23.40 21.19 -18.55
N ALA A 492 -23.20 20.19 -17.67
CA ALA A 492 -22.28 20.31 -16.54
C ALA A 492 -20.81 20.40 -16.98
N ILE A 493 -20.41 19.65 -18.01
CA ILE A 493 -19.06 19.75 -18.59
C ILE A 493 -18.84 21.12 -19.23
N ASP A 494 -19.83 21.64 -19.95
CA ASP A 494 -19.75 22.95 -20.60
C ASP A 494 -19.55 24.09 -19.57
N GLN A 495 -20.13 23.96 -18.36
CA GLN A 495 -19.93 24.91 -17.27
C GLN A 495 -18.50 24.93 -16.73
N VAL A 496 -17.83 23.78 -16.66
CA VAL A 496 -16.48 23.65 -16.08
C VAL A 496 -15.38 23.64 -17.14
N ARG A 497 -15.73 23.68 -18.42
CA ARG A 497 -14.81 23.52 -19.56
C ARG A 497 -13.64 24.51 -19.53
N ASP A 498 -13.95 25.77 -19.26
CA ASP A 498 -12.99 26.89 -19.35
C ASP A 498 -12.31 27.20 -18.01
N THR A 499 -12.95 26.88 -16.88
CA THR A 499 -12.45 27.14 -15.53
C THR A 499 -11.74 25.94 -14.90
N GLY A 500 -12.00 24.73 -15.40
CA GLY A 500 -11.65 23.48 -14.73
C GLY A 500 -12.64 23.17 -13.59
N GLY A 501 -12.65 21.92 -13.13
CA GLY A 501 -13.56 21.50 -12.07
C GLY A 501 -13.88 20.01 -12.10
N THR A 502 -14.68 19.58 -11.12
CA THR A 502 -15.17 18.20 -11.03
C THR A 502 -16.68 18.17 -11.30
N VAL A 503 -17.10 17.35 -12.25
CA VAL A 503 -18.50 17.00 -12.49
C VAL A 503 -18.79 15.68 -11.77
N CYS A 504 -19.68 15.72 -10.79
CA CYS A 504 -20.05 14.57 -9.98
C CYS A 504 -21.38 13.99 -10.42
N LEU A 505 -21.39 12.71 -10.75
CA LEU A 505 -22.57 11.96 -11.17
C LEU A 505 -23.07 11.15 -9.98
N HIS A 506 -24.36 11.27 -9.67
CA HIS A 506 -24.98 10.46 -8.63
C HIS A 506 -25.12 8.99 -9.08
N ALA A 507 -25.42 8.12 -8.12
CA ALA A 507 -25.77 6.73 -8.43
C ALA A 507 -27.09 6.70 -9.23
N GLY A 508 -27.13 5.88 -10.28
CA GLY A 508 -28.30 5.69 -11.12
C GLY A 508 -27.98 5.63 -12.63
N PRO A 509 -29.00 5.38 -13.45
CA PRO A 509 -28.86 5.24 -14.90
C PRO A 509 -28.92 6.58 -15.62
N TYR A 510 -28.00 6.80 -16.57
CA TYR A 510 -27.94 7.94 -17.47
C TYR A 510 -27.99 7.46 -18.91
N THR A 511 -29.01 7.86 -19.66
CA THR A 511 -29.16 7.48 -21.07
C THR A 511 -28.75 8.62 -21.99
N LEU A 512 -27.68 8.41 -22.76
CA LEU A 512 -27.14 9.38 -23.69
C LEU A 512 -27.76 9.20 -25.08
N SER A 513 -28.36 10.28 -25.61
CA SER A 513 -28.76 10.37 -27.02
C SER A 513 -27.58 10.66 -27.94
N GLU A 514 -26.59 11.39 -27.45
CA GLU A 514 -25.32 11.73 -28.12
C GLU A 514 -24.14 11.55 -27.17
N ALA A 515 -22.95 11.33 -27.73
CA ALA A 515 -21.73 11.19 -26.95
C ALA A 515 -21.40 12.47 -26.18
N VAL A 516 -20.93 12.33 -24.93
CA VAL A 516 -20.45 13.46 -24.14
C VAL A 516 -19.10 13.93 -24.70
N ARG A 517 -19.05 15.16 -25.18
CA ARG A 517 -17.87 15.76 -25.84
C ARG A 517 -17.11 16.65 -24.89
N ILE A 518 -15.85 16.31 -24.65
CA ILE A 518 -14.88 17.10 -23.88
C ILE A 518 -13.86 17.65 -24.88
N THR A 519 -14.14 18.82 -25.45
CA THR A 519 -13.33 19.41 -26.52
C THR A 519 -12.66 20.71 -26.08
N GLY A 520 -11.33 20.79 -26.14
CA GLY A 520 -10.59 22.00 -25.74
C GLY A 520 -10.62 22.29 -24.24
N ALA A 521 -10.99 21.32 -23.41
CA ALA A 521 -11.15 21.48 -21.97
C ALA A 521 -9.81 21.34 -21.23
N ARG A 522 -9.71 21.95 -20.04
CA ARG A 522 -8.53 21.85 -19.18
C ARG A 522 -8.94 21.56 -17.74
N SER A 523 -8.26 20.61 -17.10
CA SER A 523 -8.44 20.30 -15.68
C SER A 523 -9.87 19.89 -15.32
N VAL A 524 -10.51 19.06 -16.17
CA VAL A 524 -11.87 18.57 -15.95
C VAL A 524 -11.84 17.14 -15.46
N ARG A 525 -12.50 16.89 -14.33
CA ARG A 525 -12.73 15.54 -13.78
C ARG A 525 -14.21 15.20 -13.87
N VAL A 526 -14.54 13.99 -14.30
CA VAL A 526 -15.89 13.41 -14.19
C VAL A 526 -15.80 12.22 -13.26
N HIS A 527 -16.57 12.24 -12.18
CA HIS A 527 -16.52 11.26 -11.09
C HIS A 527 -17.92 10.70 -10.83
N GLY A 528 -18.07 9.38 -10.81
CA GLY A 528 -19.31 8.71 -10.44
C GLY A 528 -19.26 8.11 -9.02
N GLN A 529 -20.30 7.36 -8.66
CA GLN A 529 -20.42 6.66 -7.38
C GLN A 529 -20.08 5.16 -7.51
N GLY A 530 -19.03 4.86 -8.29
CA GLY A 530 -18.61 3.50 -8.61
C GLY A 530 -19.54 2.81 -9.61
N PRO A 531 -19.70 1.47 -9.55
CA PRO A 531 -20.49 0.74 -10.54
C PRO A 531 -21.99 1.08 -10.55
N ALA A 532 -22.49 1.75 -9.51
CA ALA A 532 -23.87 2.21 -9.39
C ALA A 532 -24.20 3.40 -10.31
N THR A 533 -23.21 4.18 -10.73
CA THR A 533 -23.38 5.20 -11.78
C THR A 533 -23.24 4.51 -13.13
N VAL A 534 -24.32 4.41 -13.90
CA VAL A 534 -24.36 3.65 -15.16
C VAL A 534 -24.72 4.57 -16.31
N ILE A 535 -23.79 4.77 -17.25
CA ILE A 535 -24.00 5.57 -18.45
C ILE A 535 -24.23 4.62 -19.63
N THR A 536 -25.39 4.69 -20.26
CA THR A 536 -25.75 3.91 -21.44
C THR A 536 -25.74 4.80 -22.69
N ALA A 537 -25.01 4.39 -23.73
CA ALA A 537 -24.92 5.11 -25.00
C ALA A 537 -25.15 4.18 -26.20
N SER A 538 -25.78 4.68 -27.26
CA SER A 538 -25.95 3.94 -28.52
C SER A 538 -24.68 3.89 -29.39
N GLY A 539 -23.72 4.79 -29.13
CA GLY A 539 -22.38 4.85 -29.73
C GLY A 539 -21.34 5.17 -28.66
N SER A 540 -20.39 6.06 -28.94
CA SER A 540 -19.43 6.50 -27.92
C SER A 540 -20.12 7.15 -26.71
N ALA A 541 -19.68 6.80 -25.51
CA ALA A 541 -20.12 7.47 -24.28
C ALA A 541 -19.36 8.78 -24.08
N PHE A 542 -18.04 8.77 -24.26
CA PHE A 542 -17.19 9.95 -24.15
C PHE A 542 -16.29 10.13 -25.37
N VAL A 543 -16.21 11.37 -25.86
CA VAL A 543 -15.26 11.78 -26.89
C VAL A 543 -14.42 12.93 -26.33
N ILE A 544 -13.12 12.68 -26.12
CA ILE A 544 -12.18 13.66 -25.60
C ILE A 544 -11.31 14.15 -26.75
N GLU A 545 -11.33 15.45 -27.04
CA GLU A 545 -10.60 16.04 -28.16
C GLU A 545 -9.82 17.29 -27.75
N ARG A 546 -8.54 17.38 -28.15
CA ARG A 546 -7.68 18.57 -27.97
C ARG A 546 -7.73 19.14 -26.54
N SER A 547 -7.70 18.27 -25.54
CA SER A 547 -7.91 18.63 -24.12
C SER A 547 -6.68 18.31 -23.25
N ALA A 548 -6.63 18.85 -22.04
CA ALA A 548 -5.54 18.59 -21.10
C ALA A 548 -6.03 18.37 -19.66
N ALA A 549 -5.31 17.55 -18.89
CA ALA A 549 -5.62 17.21 -17.49
C ALA A 549 -7.08 16.72 -17.30
N ILE A 550 -7.47 15.69 -18.06
CA ILE A 550 -8.81 15.10 -18.02
C ILE A 550 -8.80 13.84 -17.18
N ALA A 551 -9.81 13.64 -16.33
CA ALA A 551 -9.97 12.44 -15.53
C ALA A 551 -11.41 11.88 -15.60
N LEU A 552 -11.56 10.60 -15.88
CA LEU A 552 -12.83 9.86 -15.78
C LEU A 552 -12.67 8.75 -14.74
N GLN A 553 -13.53 8.74 -13.71
CA GLN A 553 -13.36 7.89 -12.53
C GLN A 553 -14.68 7.32 -12.00
N ASP A 554 -14.62 6.09 -11.48
CA ASP A 554 -15.68 5.47 -10.65
C ASP A 554 -17.06 5.40 -11.31
N MET A 555 -17.17 4.79 -12.50
CA MET A 555 -18.45 4.65 -13.20
C MET A 555 -18.49 3.45 -14.15
N THR A 556 -19.71 3.03 -14.51
CA THR A 556 -19.97 2.02 -15.54
C THR A 556 -20.37 2.69 -16.85
N LEU A 557 -19.71 2.34 -17.95
CA LEU A 557 -20.04 2.76 -19.32
C LEU A 557 -20.54 1.56 -20.10
N VAL A 558 -21.75 1.63 -20.62
CA VAL A 558 -22.35 0.62 -21.50
C VAL A 558 -22.61 1.24 -22.86
N SER A 559 -21.95 0.71 -23.90
CA SER A 559 -22.05 1.18 -25.27
C SER A 559 -22.46 0.04 -26.21
N LEU A 560 -23.14 0.35 -27.31
CA LEU A 560 -23.35 -0.60 -28.39
C LEU A 560 -22.11 -0.64 -29.31
N GLY A 561 -21.69 -1.82 -29.76
CA GLY A 561 -20.40 -2.07 -30.41
C GLY A 561 -20.13 -1.41 -31.77
N GLN A 562 -20.96 -0.47 -32.22
CA GLN A 562 -20.74 0.24 -33.48
C GLN A 562 -19.58 1.24 -33.42
N GLN A 563 -19.27 1.79 -32.24
CA GLN A 563 -18.20 2.76 -32.01
C GLN A 563 -17.47 2.43 -30.71
N SER A 564 -16.29 3.01 -30.52
CA SER A 564 -15.56 2.83 -29.25
C SER A 564 -16.26 3.56 -28.10
N ALA A 565 -16.32 2.96 -26.91
CA ALA A 565 -17.02 3.57 -25.77
C ALA A 565 -16.36 4.89 -25.33
N VAL A 566 -15.02 4.92 -25.30
CA VAL A 566 -14.24 6.13 -25.04
C VAL A 566 -13.30 6.39 -26.22
N SER A 567 -13.50 7.49 -26.93
CA SER A 567 -12.66 7.92 -28.06
C SER A 567 -11.81 9.13 -27.65
N VAL A 568 -10.49 8.98 -27.66
CA VAL A 568 -9.52 10.03 -27.31
C VAL A 568 -8.77 10.51 -28.54
N ARG A 569 -8.81 11.83 -28.80
CA ARG A 569 -8.25 12.51 -29.97
C ARG A 569 -7.35 13.67 -29.54
N SER A 570 -6.09 13.36 -29.35
CA SER A 570 -5.08 14.28 -28.79
C SER A 570 -5.40 14.79 -27.38
N VAL A 571 -4.63 14.35 -26.40
CA VAL A 571 -4.77 14.73 -24.99
C VAL A 571 -3.41 14.82 -24.30
N ILE A 572 -3.28 15.75 -23.35
CA ILE A 572 -2.10 15.85 -22.46
C ILE A 572 -2.57 15.71 -21.02
N GLY A 573 -2.18 14.64 -20.32
CA GLY A 573 -2.65 14.32 -18.98
C GLY A 573 -4.06 13.73 -19.01
N LEU A 574 -4.18 12.43 -19.22
CA LEU A 574 -5.46 11.71 -19.15
C LEU A 574 -5.41 10.65 -18.05
N ALA A 575 -6.42 10.58 -17.20
CA ALA A 575 -6.57 9.53 -16.21
C ALA A 575 -7.92 8.82 -16.38
N LEU A 576 -7.88 7.54 -16.74
CA LEU A 576 -9.03 6.65 -16.77
C LEU A 576 -8.84 5.62 -15.65
N ARG A 577 -9.64 5.71 -14.59
CA ARG A 577 -9.49 4.86 -13.40
C ARG A 577 -10.80 4.28 -12.91
N GLN A 578 -10.77 3.02 -12.45
CA GLN A 578 -11.91 2.37 -11.80
C GLN A 578 -13.19 2.40 -12.65
N LEU A 579 -13.04 2.31 -13.97
CA LEU A 579 -14.14 2.26 -14.92
C LEU A 579 -14.53 0.81 -15.21
N VAL A 580 -15.83 0.56 -15.32
CA VAL A 580 -16.38 -0.67 -15.90
C VAL A 580 -16.89 -0.33 -17.29
N ILE A 581 -16.17 -0.73 -18.35
CA ILE A 581 -16.56 -0.42 -19.74
C ILE A 581 -17.05 -1.70 -20.41
N ALA A 582 -18.32 -1.72 -20.78
CA ALA A 582 -18.95 -2.81 -21.53
C ALA A 582 -19.38 -2.34 -22.92
N VAL A 583 -18.76 -2.88 -23.96
CA VAL A 583 -19.13 -2.65 -25.36
C VAL A 583 -19.88 -3.88 -25.86
N LEU A 584 -21.20 -3.74 -25.96
CA LEU A 584 -22.12 -4.81 -26.35
C LEU A 584 -22.25 -4.86 -27.88
N GLY A 585 -21.60 -5.85 -28.50
CA GLY A 585 -21.63 -6.06 -29.95
C GLY A 585 -21.31 -7.50 -30.33
N SER A 586 -21.42 -7.80 -31.62
CA SER A 586 -20.88 -9.04 -32.17
C SER A 586 -19.34 -9.04 -32.10
N THR A 587 -18.72 -10.21 -32.23
CA THR A 587 -17.25 -10.37 -32.19
C THR A 587 -16.50 -9.57 -33.25
N ASP A 588 -17.16 -9.22 -34.35
CA ASP A 588 -16.57 -8.48 -35.46
C ASP A 588 -16.89 -6.97 -35.42
N ALA A 589 -17.54 -6.52 -34.36
CA ALA A 589 -17.84 -5.11 -34.13
C ALA A 589 -16.55 -4.27 -34.11
N PRO A 590 -16.54 -3.08 -34.76
CA PRO A 590 -15.36 -2.23 -34.85
C PRO A 590 -15.04 -1.45 -33.56
N GLY A 591 -15.99 -1.38 -32.61
CA GLY A 591 -15.85 -0.62 -31.37
C GLY A 591 -14.85 -1.23 -30.39
N ALA A 592 -13.93 -0.41 -29.88
CA ALA A 592 -13.05 -0.74 -28.77
C ALA A 592 -13.61 -0.21 -27.44
N ALA A 593 -13.13 -0.71 -26.29
CA ALA A 593 -13.43 -0.05 -25.02
C ALA A 593 -12.82 1.36 -24.99
N ILE A 594 -11.56 1.47 -25.39
CA ILE A 594 -10.83 2.74 -25.45
C ILE A 594 -10.05 2.84 -26.76
N ALA A 595 -10.28 3.89 -27.53
CA ALA A 595 -9.53 4.22 -28.74
C ALA A 595 -8.67 5.47 -28.54
N LEU A 596 -7.39 5.40 -28.90
CA LEU A 596 -6.41 6.49 -28.79
C LEU A 596 -5.94 6.92 -30.19
N THR A 597 -6.02 8.22 -30.48
CA THR A 597 -5.56 8.84 -31.73
C THR A 597 -4.91 10.20 -31.51
N GLY A 598 -4.08 10.66 -32.45
CA GLY A 598 -3.41 11.96 -32.39
C GLY A 598 -2.22 11.95 -31.42
N VAL A 599 -2.13 12.92 -30.52
CA VAL A 599 -1.04 13.02 -29.54
C VAL A 599 -1.54 12.67 -28.13
N ALA A 600 -1.11 11.56 -27.56
CA ALA A 600 -1.48 11.09 -26.23
C ALA A 600 -0.28 11.18 -25.27
N ALA A 601 -0.15 12.29 -24.55
CA ALA A 601 0.92 12.52 -23.59
C ALA A 601 0.41 12.40 -22.14
N GLY A 602 1.17 11.76 -21.23
CA GLY A 602 0.80 11.61 -19.82
C GLY A 602 -0.52 10.87 -19.63
N VAL A 603 -0.75 9.80 -20.39
CA VAL A 603 -2.00 9.02 -20.34
C VAL A 603 -1.84 7.86 -19.38
N SER A 604 -2.78 7.73 -18.45
CA SER A 604 -2.87 6.63 -17.49
C SER A 604 -4.23 5.95 -17.58
N ILE A 605 -4.21 4.66 -17.90
CA ILE A 605 -5.39 3.78 -17.95
C ILE A 605 -5.14 2.70 -16.91
N MET A 606 -5.75 2.85 -15.73
CA MET A 606 -5.43 2.01 -14.57
C MET A 606 -6.66 1.46 -13.85
N ASP A 607 -6.57 0.22 -13.36
CA ASP A 607 -7.59 -0.39 -12.49
C ASP A 607 -9.00 -0.45 -13.11
N ASN A 608 -9.10 -0.65 -14.43
CA ASN A 608 -10.37 -0.72 -15.15
C ASN A 608 -10.77 -2.16 -15.49
N LEU A 609 -12.07 -2.43 -15.56
CA LEU A 609 -12.65 -3.64 -16.14
C LEU A 609 -13.18 -3.33 -17.55
N LEU A 610 -12.56 -3.89 -18.58
CA LEU A 610 -12.90 -3.67 -19.98
C LEU A 610 -13.48 -4.94 -20.59
N ILE A 611 -14.75 -4.91 -20.99
CA ILE A 611 -15.46 -6.00 -21.67
C ILE A 611 -15.84 -5.51 -23.06
N ALA A 612 -15.10 -5.90 -24.09
CA ALA A 612 -15.28 -5.36 -25.44
C ALA A 612 -14.74 -6.29 -26.54
N PRO A 613 -15.12 -6.11 -27.81
CA PRO A 613 -14.46 -6.79 -28.93
C PRO A 613 -12.95 -6.52 -28.95
N ASP A 614 -12.56 -5.24 -28.88
CA ASP A 614 -11.19 -4.81 -28.64
C ASP A 614 -11.08 -4.03 -27.33
N GLY A 615 -10.03 -4.26 -26.54
CA GLY A 615 -9.82 -3.56 -25.28
C GLY A 615 -9.34 -2.12 -25.48
N ILE A 616 -8.03 -1.94 -25.61
CA ILE A 616 -7.39 -0.63 -25.82
C ILE A 616 -6.70 -0.64 -27.17
N ARG A 617 -7.04 0.32 -28.04
CA ARG A 617 -6.55 0.34 -29.41
C ARG A 617 -6.01 1.69 -29.84
N ALA A 618 -4.90 1.68 -30.57
CA ALA A 618 -4.42 2.81 -31.35
C ALA A 618 -5.19 2.90 -32.68
N GLY A 619 -5.72 4.08 -32.98
CA GLY A 619 -6.59 4.29 -34.14
C GLY A 619 -8.07 4.16 -33.81
N GLU A 620 -8.90 4.85 -34.57
CA GLU A 620 -10.35 4.68 -34.56
C GLU A 620 -10.80 4.29 -35.97
N THR A 621 -11.46 3.15 -36.10
CA THR A 621 -11.87 2.59 -37.40
C THR A 621 -13.29 3.00 -37.76
N SER A 622 -14.12 3.32 -36.76
CA SER A 622 -15.51 3.73 -37.00
C SER A 622 -15.64 5.21 -37.35
N ASP A 623 -14.57 6.00 -37.22
CA ASP A 623 -14.60 7.45 -37.48
C ASP A 623 -13.44 7.92 -38.38
N GLN A 624 -13.78 8.33 -39.60
CA GLN A 624 -12.84 8.85 -40.60
C GLN A 624 -12.29 10.25 -40.25
N THR A 625 -12.91 10.96 -39.30
CA THR A 625 -12.44 12.29 -38.85
C THR A 625 -11.32 12.20 -37.80
N ALA A 626 -11.09 11.02 -37.22
CA ALA A 626 -10.02 10.83 -36.24
C ALA A 626 -8.63 10.84 -36.90
N PRO A 627 -7.59 11.36 -36.22
CA PRO A 627 -6.23 11.28 -36.74
C PRO A 627 -5.80 9.84 -37.04
N THR A 628 -5.19 9.62 -38.19
CA THR A 628 -4.73 8.29 -38.65
C THR A 628 -3.40 7.85 -38.04
N PHE A 629 -2.86 8.63 -37.09
CA PHE A 629 -1.63 8.36 -36.38
C PHE A 629 -1.83 8.48 -34.87
N LEU A 630 -0.93 7.89 -34.09
CA LEU A 630 -0.86 8.04 -32.65
C LEU A 630 0.59 8.31 -32.22
N VAL A 631 0.82 9.37 -31.45
CA VAL A 631 2.07 9.64 -30.77
C VAL A 631 1.82 9.51 -29.28
N THR A 632 2.50 8.56 -28.63
CA THR A 632 2.40 8.36 -27.19
C THR A 632 3.63 8.93 -26.50
N ALA A 633 3.44 9.62 -25.37
CA ALA A 633 4.52 10.12 -24.53
C ALA A 633 4.18 9.89 -23.07
N VAL A 634 4.94 9.09 -22.33
CA VAL A 634 4.59 8.73 -20.93
C VAL A 634 3.19 8.06 -20.85
N LEU A 635 3.06 6.90 -21.50
CA LEU A 635 1.82 6.10 -21.51
C LEU A 635 1.91 4.99 -20.48
N ARG A 636 0.91 4.89 -19.58
CA ARG A 636 0.80 3.81 -18.59
C ARG A 636 -0.53 3.09 -18.72
N ILE A 637 -0.48 1.80 -19.01
CA ILE A 637 -1.63 0.88 -19.01
C ILE A 637 -1.33 -0.18 -17.96
N ALA A 638 -1.96 -0.09 -16.78
CA ALA A 638 -1.63 -0.99 -15.69
C ALA A 638 -2.80 -1.42 -14.79
N GLY A 639 -2.75 -2.63 -14.25
CA GLY A 639 -3.76 -3.13 -13.31
C GLY A 639 -5.15 -3.34 -13.91
N ASN A 640 -5.28 -3.39 -15.24
CA ASN A 640 -6.58 -3.54 -15.89
C ASN A 640 -6.95 -5.01 -16.09
N VAL A 641 -8.24 -5.32 -16.02
CA VAL A 641 -8.81 -6.60 -16.44
C VAL A 641 -9.50 -6.40 -17.79
N LEU A 642 -8.98 -7.05 -18.82
CA LEU A 642 -9.46 -6.96 -20.20
C LEU A 642 -10.07 -8.29 -20.63
N TRP A 643 -11.40 -8.36 -20.63
CA TRP A 643 -12.12 -9.47 -21.23
C TRP A 643 -12.48 -9.10 -22.67
N CYS A 644 -11.56 -9.45 -23.58
CA CYS A 644 -11.64 -9.02 -24.98
C CYS A 644 -11.85 -10.19 -25.92
N GLN A 645 -12.68 -10.01 -26.95
CA GLN A 645 -13.00 -11.09 -27.89
C GLN A 645 -11.97 -11.22 -29.02
N ARG A 646 -11.43 -10.10 -29.53
CA ARG A 646 -10.53 -10.05 -30.69
C ARG A 646 -9.11 -9.64 -30.30
N THR A 647 -8.93 -8.43 -29.77
CA THR A 647 -7.62 -7.93 -29.32
C THR A 647 -7.66 -7.32 -27.92
N GLY A 648 -6.58 -7.49 -27.15
CA GLY A 648 -6.45 -6.89 -25.82
C GLY A 648 -5.96 -5.45 -25.86
N VAL A 649 -4.64 -5.27 -25.98
CA VAL A 649 -3.99 -3.95 -26.09
C VAL A 649 -3.22 -3.89 -27.41
N THR A 650 -3.65 -3.03 -28.33
CA THR A 650 -3.07 -2.95 -29.68
C THR A 650 -2.59 -1.53 -30.00
N MET A 651 -1.28 -1.33 -29.93
CA MET A 651 -0.54 -0.12 -30.33
C MET A 651 0.14 -0.36 -31.68
N SER A 652 -0.68 -0.57 -32.72
CA SER A 652 -0.23 -0.96 -34.06
C SER A 652 -0.63 0.08 -35.11
N GLY A 653 0.08 0.10 -36.25
CA GLY A 653 -0.15 1.07 -37.33
C GLY A 653 0.83 2.24 -37.26
N ARG A 654 0.39 3.46 -37.61
CA ARG A 654 1.22 4.67 -37.56
C ARG A 654 1.36 5.19 -36.13
N VAL A 655 2.05 4.42 -35.29
CA VAL A 655 2.24 4.70 -33.86
C VAL A 655 3.71 5.04 -33.59
N ALA A 656 3.96 6.12 -32.87
CA ALA A 656 5.29 6.49 -32.37
C ALA A 656 5.27 6.61 -30.83
N HIS A 657 6.34 6.14 -30.18
CA HIS A 657 6.52 6.20 -28.73
C HIS A 657 7.65 7.16 -28.37
N LEU A 658 7.40 8.08 -27.44
CA LEU A 658 8.40 8.96 -26.81
C LEU A 658 8.46 8.65 -25.31
N TYR A 659 9.66 8.79 -24.74
CA TYR A 659 9.90 8.53 -23.32
C TYR A 659 9.40 7.13 -22.92
N ASP A 660 8.87 6.99 -21.71
CA ASP A 660 8.47 5.71 -21.13
C ASP A 660 7.05 5.31 -21.57
N THR A 661 6.90 4.10 -22.11
CA THR A 661 5.60 3.43 -22.33
C THR A 661 5.58 2.12 -21.55
N ARG A 662 4.62 1.99 -20.63
CA ARG A 662 4.46 0.82 -19.76
C ARG A 662 3.12 0.15 -19.95
N ILE A 663 3.15 -1.14 -20.26
CA ILE A 663 2.00 -2.04 -20.26
C ILE A 663 2.31 -3.12 -19.22
N GLY A 664 1.77 -3.00 -18.01
CA GLY A 664 2.11 -3.96 -16.96
C GLY A 664 1.01 -4.30 -15.99
N ASP A 665 1.12 -5.45 -15.34
CA ASP A 665 0.16 -5.93 -14.34
C ASP A 665 -1.29 -6.03 -14.86
N ASN A 666 -1.50 -6.25 -16.16
CA ASN A 666 -2.83 -6.40 -16.75
C ASN A 666 -3.20 -7.88 -16.89
N GLN A 667 -4.49 -8.20 -16.75
CA GLN A 667 -5.06 -9.52 -16.99
C GLN A 667 -5.89 -9.53 -18.28
N LEU A 668 -5.46 -10.27 -19.30
CA LEU A 668 -6.14 -10.37 -20.60
C LEU A 668 -6.78 -11.74 -20.78
N LEU A 669 -8.06 -11.77 -21.12
CA LEU A 669 -8.88 -12.99 -21.26
C LEU A 669 -9.59 -13.00 -22.62
N GLY A 670 -9.46 -14.10 -23.38
CA GLY A 670 -10.31 -14.42 -24.53
C GLY A 670 -9.89 -13.85 -25.88
N CYS A 671 -8.73 -13.19 -25.98
CA CYS A 671 -8.31 -12.51 -27.22
C CYS A 671 -8.04 -13.51 -28.36
N ARG A 672 -8.89 -13.48 -29.40
CA ARG A 672 -8.81 -14.42 -30.54
C ARG A 672 -7.63 -14.20 -31.47
N THR A 673 -7.22 -12.94 -31.67
CA THR A 673 -6.19 -12.57 -32.65
C THR A 673 -4.86 -12.27 -31.97
N GLN A 674 -4.89 -11.39 -30.96
CA GLN A 674 -3.68 -10.91 -30.32
C GLN A 674 -3.94 -10.41 -28.89
N GLY A 675 -3.07 -10.75 -27.94
CA GLY A 675 -3.11 -10.21 -26.58
C GLY A 675 -2.60 -8.77 -26.53
N ILE A 676 -1.28 -8.61 -26.61
CA ILE A 676 -0.60 -7.31 -26.62
C ILE A 676 0.15 -7.14 -27.94
N GLY A 677 -0.10 -6.04 -28.63
CA GLY A 677 0.58 -5.67 -29.87
C GLY A 677 1.21 -4.30 -29.77
N VAL A 678 2.53 -4.23 -29.97
CA VAL A 678 3.27 -2.97 -30.01
C VAL A 678 4.11 -2.97 -31.29
N LEU A 679 3.50 -2.48 -32.38
CA LEU A 679 4.04 -2.59 -33.74
C LEU A 679 4.45 -1.22 -34.34
N GLY A 680 4.50 -0.18 -33.51
CA GLY A 680 4.92 1.17 -33.88
C GLY A 680 6.43 1.34 -34.00
N ILE A 681 6.90 2.57 -33.78
CA ILE A 681 8.32 2.93 -33.71
C ILE A 681 8.65 3.58 -32.35
N ALA A 682 9.80 3.26 -31.76
CA ALA A 682 10.37 4.01 -30.65
C ALA A 682 11.23 5.15 -31.21
N LEU A 683 11.01 6.37 -30.75
CA LEU A 683 11.91 7.49 -31.05
C LEU A 683 13.11 7.49 -30.08
N PRO A 684 14.22 8.17 -30.40
CA PRO A 684 15.40 8.19 -29.54
C PRO A 684 15.09 8.55 -28.09
N GLY A 685 15.56 7.73 -27.14
CA GLY A 685 15.31 7.88 -25.70
C GLY A 685 13.96 7.34 -25.21
N ALA A 686 13.15 6.73 -26.09
CA ALA A 686 11.96 6.01 -25.67
C ALA A 686 12.32 4.66 -25.02
N ALA A 687 11.52 4.25 -24.04
CA ALA A 687 11.62 2.95 -23.37
C ALA A 687 10.26 2.25 -23.45
N MET A 688 10.27 0.98 -23.86
CA MET A 688 9.07 0.14 -23.94
C MET A 688 9.15 -0.98 -22.91
N ARG A 689 8.24 -1.01 -21.94
CA ARG A 689 8.16 -2.06 -20.92
C ARG A 689 6.83 -2.79 -20.98
N ILE A 690 6.91 -4.11 -21.15
CA ILE A 690 5.77 -5.04 -21.12
C ILE A 690 6.04 -6.03 -19.98
N ALA A 691 5.50 -5.76 -18.78
CA ALA A 691 5.94 -6.42 -17.56
C ALA A 691 4.79 -6.96 -16.69
N GLY A 692 4.91 -8.17 -16.15
CA GLY A 692 3.96 -8.68 -15.14
C GLY A 692 2.53 -8.92 -15.66
N ASN A 693 2.32 -9.04 -16.97
CA ASN A 693 0.97 -9.25 -17.51
C ASN A 693 0.59 -10.74 -17.51
N GLY A 694 -0.69 -11.03 -17.22
CA GLY A 694 -1.29 -12.36 -17.32
C GLY A 694 -2.16 -12.47 -18.58
N LEU A 695 -1.76 -13.31 -19.54
CA LEU A 695 -2.44 -13.46 -20.82
C LEU A 695 -3.00 -14.88 -20.98
N SER A 696 -4.31 -14.97 -21.19
CA SER A 696 -5.00 -16.18 -21.62
C SER A 696 -5.67 -15.91 -22.97
N VAL A 697 -4.94 -16.23 -24.04
CA VAL A 697 -5.27 -15.83 -25.42
C VAL A 697 -5.35 -17.04 -26.34
N ASN A 698 -6.04 -16.90 -27.48
CA ASN A 698 -6.09 -17.94 -28.51
C ASN A 698 -5.11 -17.67 -29.66
N GLY A 699 -4.83 -16.40 -29.98
CA GLY A 699 -3.87 -15.98 -31.00
C GLY A 699 -2.48 -15.67 -30.43
N ASP A 700 -1.75 -14.75 -31.10
CA ASP A 700 -0.43 -14.29 -30.64
C ASP A 700 -0.53 -13.68 -29.23
N GLY A 701 0.42 -14.02 -28.35
CA GLY A 701 0.48 -13.47 -26.99
C GLY A 701 0.90 -12.01 -26.98
N ILE A 702 2.20 -11.77 -27.13
CA ILE A 702 2.84 -10.46 -27.23
C ILE A 702 3.53 -10.39 -28.60
N ALA A 703 3.12 -9.47 -29.46
CA ALA A 703 3.90 -9.15 -30.67
C ALA A 703 4.53 -7.77 -30.53
N CYS A 704 5.86 -7.70 -30.63
CA CYS A 704 6.62 -6.48 -30.42
C CYS A 704 7.53 -6.22 -31.62
N ALA A 705 7.58 -4.97 -32.05
CA ALA A 705 8.44 -4.50 -33.14
C ALA A 705 9.23 -3.23 -32.78
N VAL A 706 9.16 -2.82 -31.51
CA VAL A 706 9.69 -1.56 -31.03
C VAL A 706 11.08 -1.78 -30.44
N ASP A 707 11.99 -0.85 -30.72
CA ASP A 707 13.33 -0.86 -30.17
C ASP A 707 13.36 -0.58 -28.65
N GLY A 708 14.38 -1.09 -27.97
CA GLY A 708 14.56 -0.90 -26.52
C GLY A 708 13.51 -1.63 -25.67
N ALA A 709 12.87 -2.68 -26.21
CA ALA A 709 11.77 -3.37 -25.55
C ALA A 709 12.24 -4.33 -24.44
N TRP A 710 11.61 -4.20 -23.27
CA TRP A 710 11.77 -5.08 -22.11
C TRP A 710 10.47 -5.87 -21.91
N ILE A 711 10.51 -7.17 -22.18
CA ILE A 711 9.39 -8.09 -22.02
C ILE A 711 9.71 -9.02 -20.85
N GLU A 712 9.20 -8.70 -19.66
CA GLU A 712 9.63 -9.35 -18.43
C GLU A 712 8.51 -9.88 -17.53
N ALA A 713 8.74 -11.02 -16.88
CA ALA A 713 7.86 -11.57 -15.85
C ALA A 713 6.38 -11.73 -16.28
N ASN A 714 6.11 -11.93 -17.58
CA ASN A 714 4.75 -12.15 -18.06
C ASN A 714 4.39 -13.63 -17.98
N LYS A 715 3.10 -13.92 -17.75
CA LYS A 715 2.54 -15.29 -17.80
C LYS A 715 1.61 -15.41 -18.99
N LEU A 716 2.00 -16.22 -19.98
CA LEU A 716 1.28 -16.40 -21.24
C LEU A 716 0.80 -17.84 -21.36
N SER A 717 -0.50 -18.00 -21.58
CA SER A 717 -1.16 -19.28 -21.78
C SER A 717 -2.00 -19.24 -23.04
N ALA A 718 -1.78 -20.21 -23.93
CA ALA A 718 -2.62 -20.42 -25.09
C ALA A 718 -3.86 -21.21 -24.69
N VAL A 719 -5.05 -20.62 -24.84
CA VAL A 719 -6.32 -21.20 -24.40
C VAL A 719 -7.24 -21.43 -25.60
N ARG A 720 -7.89 -22.61 -25.61
CA ARG A 720 -8.90 -22.94 -26.62
C ARG A 720 -10.15 -22.08 -26.38
N GLN A 721 -10.70 -21.50 -27.44
CA GLN A 721 -11.92 -20.70 -27.36
C GLN A 721 -13.05 -21.40 -28.14
N GLY A 722 -13.91 -22.13 -27.44
CA GLY A 722 -14.90 -23.02 -28.06
C GLY A 722 -14.22 -24.14 -28.87
N ASP A 723 -14.58 -24.28 -30.14
CA ASP A 723 -13.96 -25.25 -31.05
C ASP A 723 -12.66 -24.74 -31.69
N ARG A 724 -12.29 -23.47 -31.49
CA ARG A 724 -11.12 -22.86 -32.12
C ARG A 724 -9.84 -23.23 -31.38
N ALA A 725 -8.98 -24.00 -32.05
CA ALA A 725 -7.64 -24.31 -31.57
C ALA A 725 -6.79 -23.03 -31.42
N PRO A 726 -5.87 -22.97 -30.45
CA PRO A 726 -4.91 -21.89 -30.37
C PRO A 726 -4.03 -21.80 -31.63
N THR A 727 -3.53 -20.61 -31.93
CA THR A 727 -2.69 -20.25 -33.09
C THR A 727 -1.63 -19.23 -32.65
N GLY A 728 -0.51 -19.12 -33.36
CA GLY A 728 0.48 -18.07 -33.09
C GLY A 728 1.56 -18.44 -32.09
N ALA A 729 2.40 -17.45 -31.76
CA ALA A 729 3.50 -17.57 -30.81
C ALA A 729 3.23 -16.79 -29.52
N ALA A 730 3.86 -17.19 -28.42
CA ALA A 730 3.67 -16.51 -27.14
C ALA A 730 4.31 -15.11 -27.16
N ILE A 731 5.59 -15.04 -27.51
CA ILE A 731 6.30 -13.77 -27.72
C ILE A 731 6.85 -13.78 -29.14
N ARG A 732 6.46 -12.77 -29.92
CA ARG A 732 6.79 -12.68 -31.34
C ARG A 732 7.47 -11.34 -31.62
N LEU A 733 8.76 -11.38 -31.96
CA LEU A 733 9.53 -10.20 -32.37
C LEU A 733 9.42 -10.04 -33.88
N VAL A 734 8.70 -9.01 -34.34
CA VAL A 734 8.39 -8.80 -35.76
C VAL A 734 9.01 -7.51 -36.30
N VAL A 735 9.17 -7.43 -37.61
CA VAL A 735 9.62 -6.19 -38.26
C VAL A 735 8.46 -5.20 -38.26
N GLY A 736 8.69 -4.03 -37.67
CA GLY A 736 7.70 -2.95 -37.55
C GLY A 736 7.85 -1.91 -38.65
N LEU A 737 7.63 -0.64 -38.27
CA LEU A 737 7.88 0.50 -39.16
C LEU A 737 9.38 0.74 -39.42
N ASP A 738 10.26 0.28 -38.52
CA ASP A 738 11.70 0.28 -38.72
C ASP A 738 12.16 -1.04 -39.34
N PRO A 739 12.61 -1.05 -40.62
CA PRO A 739 13.10 -2.25 -41.29
C PRO A 739 14.47 -2.70 -40.77
N SER A 740 15.20 -1.85 -40.03
CA SER A 740 16.51 -2.19 -39.47
C SER A 740 16.41 -3.09 -38.24
N GLY A 741 15.24 -3.15 -37.60
CA GLY A 741 14.95 -4.00 -36.45
C GLY A 741 15.11 -3.26 -35.13
N SER A 742 15.60 -3.96 -34.11
CA SER A 742 15.86 -3.38 -32.78
C SER A 742 17.37 -3.36 -32.49
N ASP A 743 17.88 -2.27 -31.95
CA ASP A 743 19.23 -2.21 -31.41
C ASP A 743 19.32 -3.00 -30.10
N GLN A 744 18.31 -2.91 -29.22
CA GLN A 744 18.29 -3.63 -27.95
C GLN A 744 16.92 -4.22 -27.61
N CYS A 745 16.87 -5.54 -27.38
CA CYS A 745 15.65 -6.21 -26.95
C CYS A 745 15.93 -7.26 -25.87
N GLN A 746 15.07 -7.30 -24.85
CA GLN A 746 15.21 -8.21 -23.70
C GLN A 746 13.91 -8.97 -23.43
N VAL A 747 14.02 -10.30 -23.33
CA VAL A 747 12.93 -11.22 -23.00
C VAL A 747 13.32 -12.02 -21.76
N LEU A 748 12.79 -11.63 -20.59
CA LEU A 748 13.29 -12.05 -19.29
C LEU A 748 12.21 -12.70 -18.42
N ALA A 749 12.51 -13.84 -17.78
CA ALA A 749 11.69 -14.41 -16.71
C ALA A 749 10.20 -14.65 -17.06
N ASN A 750 9.87 -14.87 -18.34
CA ASN A 750 8.48 -15.13 -18.76
C ASN A 750 8.10 -16.60 -18.56
N GLN A 751 6.84 -16.85 -18.22
CA GLN A 751 6.24 -18.20 -18.14
C GLN A 751 5.30 -18.40 -19.32
N ILE A 752 5.57 -19.39 -20.16
CA ILE A 752 4.90 -19.58 -21.45
C ILE A 752 4.40 -21.01 -21.56
N GLY A 753 3.13 -21.19 -21.93
CA GLY A 753 2.51 -22.51 -22.11
C GLY A 753 1.58 -22.62 -23.31
N GLY A 754 1.71 -23.69 -24.10
CA GLY A 754 0.67 -24.16 -25.02
C GLY A 754 0.62 -23.54 -26.41
N PHE A 755 1.58 -22.67 -26.77
CA PHE A 755 1.55 -21.96 -28.07
C PHE A 755 2.02 -22.85 -29.23
N PRO A 756 1.22 -22.99 -30.29
CA PRO A 756 1.48 -23.97 -31.34
C PRO A 756 2.68 -23.64 -32.23
N ASP A 757 3.04 -22.37 -32.42
CA ASP A 757 4.17 -21.99 -33.29
C ASP A 757 5.50 -22.03 -32.53
N ALA A 758 5.65 -21.15 -31.55
CA ALA A 758 6.81 -21.09 -30.68
C ALA A 758 6.51 -20.41 -29.34
N GLY A 759 7.33 -20.68 -28.33
CA GLY A 759 7.36 -19.89 -27.11
C GLY A 759 7.90 -18.48 -27.40
N VAL A 760 9.09 -18.38 -27.98
CA VAL A 760 9.67 -17.12 -28.46
C VAL A 760 10.01 -17.25 -29.93
N LEU A 761 9.36 -16.44 -30.78
CA LEU A 761 9.58 -16.39 -32.22
C LEU A 761 10.25 -15.08 -32.62
N VAL A 762 11.46 -15.15 -33.16
CA VAL A 762 12.24 -13.99 -33.60
C VAL A 762 12.22 -13.93 -35.12
N GLN A 763 11.55 -12.91 -35.66
CA GLN A 763 11.46 -12.64 -37.10
C GLN A 763 12.16 -11.33 -37.48
N ALA A 764 12.31 -10.40 -36.53
CA ALA A 764 12.99 -9.13 -36.73
C ALA A 764 14.52 -9.26 -36.61
N PRO A 765 15.29 -8.41 -37.32
CA PRO A 765 16.68 -8.18 -36.99
C PRO A 765 16.84 -7.58 -35.57
N ALA A 766 17.90 -7.95 -34.87
CA ALA A 766 18.30 -7.34 -33.60
C ALA A 766 19.82 -7.09 -33.56
N LEU A 767 20.30 -5.98 -32.99
CA LEU A 767 21.74 -5.83 -32.72
C LEU A 767 22.11 -6.61 -31.45
N ASP A 768 21.51 -6.28 -30.31
CA ASP A 768 21.68 -6.97 -29.04
C ASP A 768 20.35 -7.59 -28.57
N LEU A 769 20.32 -8.93 -28.45
CA LEU A 769 19.14 -9.67 -28.00
C LEU A 769 19.47 -10.55 -26.80
N VAL A 770 18.74 -10.38 -25.70
CA VAL A 770 18.85 -11.19 -24.49
C VAL A 770 17.56 -11.95 -24.25
N ILE A 771 17.64 -13.28 -24.16
CA ILE A 771 16.51 -14.15 -23.83
C ILE A 771 16.92 -15.00 -22.61
N ALA A 772 16.50 -14.62 -21.41
CA ALA A 772 17.02 -15.23 -20.20
C ALA A 772 15.94 -15.62 -19.18
N GLN A 773 16.19 -16.71 -18.46
CA GLN A 773 15.36 -17.17 -17.33
C GLN A 773 13.89 -17.45 -17.67
N ASN A 774 13.56 -17.69 -18.94
CA ASN A 774 12.19 -18.01 -19.34
C ASN A 774 11.88 -19.50 -19.10
N VAL A 775 10.61 -19.79 -18.78
CA VAL A 775 10.05 -21.14 -18.66
C VAL A 775 9.07 -21.33 -19.82
N ILE A 776 9.34 -22.29 -20.71
CA ILE A 776 8.57 -22.54 -21.94
C ILE A 776 8.13 -23.99 -21.98
N GLU A 777 6.82 -24.22 -22.12
CA GLU A 777 6.19 -25.53 -21.99
C GLU A 777 5.12 -25.75 -23.06
N ASP A 778 4.97 -26.99 -23.53
CA ASP A 778 3.88 -27.40 -24.45
C ASP A 778 3.78 -26.55 -25.72
N CYS A 779 4.91 -26.07 -26.23
CA CYS A 779 4.99 -25.22 -27.42
C CYS A 779 5.41 -25.98 -28.67
N GLY A 780 5.07 -25.47 -29.86
CA GLY A 780 5.56 -26.00 -31.14
C GLY A 780 7.08 -26.07 -31.21
N ASN A 781 7.68 -24.90 -31.07
CA ASN A 781 9.11 -24.69 -30.90
C ASN A 781 9.36 -23.95 -29.58
N GLY A 782 10.57 -24.07 -29.01
CA GLY A 782 10.93 -23.31 -27.81
C GLY A 782 11.26 -21.86 -28.16
N ILE A 783 12.53 -21.61 -28.45
CA ILE A 783 13.04 -20.31 -28.93
C ILE A 783 13.50 -20.49 -30.37
N LEU A 784 12.90 -19.74 -31.30
CA LEU A 784 13.14 -19.91 -32.73
C LEU A 784 13.43 -18.58 -33.43
N MET A 785 14.60 -18.48 -34.06
CA MET A 785 14.87 -17.48 -35.08
C MET A 785 14.52 -18.04 -36.47
N VAL A 786 13.80 -17.26 -37.28
CA VAL A 786 13.47 -17.63 -38.68
C VAL A 786 14.38 -16.93 -39.68
N ASP A 787 14.24 -17.24 -40.96
CA ASP A 787 15.11 -16.81 -42.05
C ASP A 787 15.18 -15.28 -42.26
N THR A 788 14.17 -14.53 -41.81
CA THR A 788 14.14 -13.06 -41.83
C THR A 788 14.98 -12.41 -40.72
N ALA A 789 15.24 -13.13 -39.63
CA ALA A 789 15.95 -12.61 -38.47
C ALA A 789 17.47 -12.62 -38.67
N ARG A 790 18.15 -11.76 -37.92
CA ARG A 790 19.61 -11.74 -37.76
C ARG A 790 19.94 -11.10 -36.41
N ALA A 791 21.04 -11.52 -35.78
CA ALA A 791 21.50 -10.92 -34.53
C ALA A 791 22.97 -10.49 -34.57
N GLY A 792 23.32 -9.38 -33.93
CA GLY A 792 24.71 -9.01 -33.64
C GLY A 792 25.25 -9.85 -32.48
N SER A 793 24.80 -9.51 -31.28
CA SER A 793 25.03 -10.25 -30.03
C SER A 793 23.73 -10.90 -29.56
N LEU A 794 23.77 -12.21 -29.32
CA LEU A 794 22.64 -12.99 -28.80
C LEU A 794 23.04 -13.72 -27.53
N SER A 795 22.30 -13.53 -26.45
CA SER A 795 22.51 -14.24 -25.19
C SER A 795 21.25 -14.99 -24.81
N ILE A 796 21.30 -16.32 -24.79
CA ILE A 796 20.19 -17.18 -24.36
C ILE A 796 20.63 -17.96 -23.12
N THR A 797 20.19 -17.54 -21.93
CA THR A 797 20.76 -18.03 -20.66
C THR A 797 19.73 -18.45 -19.62
N GLY A 798 19.97 -19.58 -18.95
CA GLY A 798 19.15 -20.01 -17.82
C GLY A 798 17.69 -20.33 -18.15
N ASN A 799 17.35 -20.60 -19.42
CA ASN A 799 15.97 -20.91 -19.81
C ASN A 799 15.66 -22.39 -19.56
N GLN A 800 14.40 -22.66 -19.22
CA GLN A 800 13.87 -24.01 -19.02
C GLN A 800 12.82 -24.31 -20.08
N LEU A 801 13.09 -25.28 -20.93
CA LEU A 801 12.23 -25.69 -22.03
C LEU A 801 11.82 -27.15 -21.84
N ARG A 802 10.52 -27.44 -21.86
CA ARG A 802 10.00 -28.81 -21.82
C ARG A 802 8.81 -29.02 -22.74
N ALA A 803 8.58 -30.28 -23.12
CA ALA A 803 7.46 -30.71 -23.96
C ALA A 803 7.34 -29.87 -25.26
N ILE A 804 8.43 -29.77 -26.00
CA ILE A 804 8.49 -29.00 -27.26
C ILE A 804 8.16 -29.92 -28.43
N GLY A 805 7.24 -29.49 -29.30
CA GLY A 805 6.78 -30.24 -30.47
C GLY A 805 5.26 -30.39 -30.46
N SER A 806 4.56 -29.40 -31.04
CA SER A 806 3.10 -29.39 -31.20
C SER A 806 2.69 -29.95 -32.58
N ASP A 807 1.45 -30.43 -32.67
CA ASP A 807 0.80 -30.90 -33.91
C ASP A 807 0.17 -29.77 -34.75
N LYS A 808 0.28 -28.52 -34.31
CA LYS A 808 -0.55 -27.39 -34.78
C LYS A 808 0.24 -26.16 -35.24
N ALA A 809 1.56 -26.26 -35.36
CA ALA A 809 2.41 -25.17 -35.83
C ALA A 809 2.06 -24.73 -37.27
N ASP A 810 2.32 -23.46 -37.58
CA ASP A 810 2.24 -22.90 -38.94
C ASP A 810 3.08 -23.73 -39.93
N ALA A 811 2.53 -23.96 -41.13
CA ALA A 811 3.14 -24.79 -42.17
C ALA A 811 4.57 -24.37 -42.57
N SER A 812 4.91 -23.08 -42.43
CA SER A 812 6.25 -22.54 -42.73
C SER A 812 7.34 -23.02 -41.77
N ILE A 813 6.97 -23.41 -40.55
CA ILE A 813 7.88 -23.89 -39.50
C ILE A 813 7.52 -25.29 -39.00
N ALA A 814 6.40 -25.87 -39.40
CA ALA A 814 5.91 -27.19 -38.97
C ALA A 814 6.82 -28.37 -39.33
N ALA A 815 7.72 -28.19 -40.31
CA ALA A 815 8.70 -29.21 -40.70
C ALA A 815 9.89 -29.31 -39.73
N LEU A 816 10.02 -28.36 -38.79
CA LEU A 816 11.15 -28.18 -37.90
C LEU A 816 10.67 -28.17 -36.44
N VAL A 817 11.36 -28.89 -35.57
CA VAL A 817 11.10 -28.86 -34.12
C VAL A 817 12.40 -28.58 -33.40
N PHE A 818 12.53 -27.37 -32.86
CA PHE A 818 13.71 -26.95 -32.12
C PHE A 818 13.36 -26.58 -30.69
N GLY A 819 14.20 -27.04 -29.75
CA GLY A 819 14.25 -26.44 -28.42
C GLY A 819 14.73 -25.00 -28.54
N ILE A 820 15.96 -24.81 -29.02
CA ILE A 820 16.52 -23.49 -29.32
C ILE A 820 17.13 -23.51 -30.72
N GLY A 821 16.58 -22.72 -31.65
CA GLY A 821 17.03 -22.61 -33.03
C GLY A 821 17.48 -21.19 -33.38
N ILE A 822 18.74 -21.05 -33.80
CA ILE A 822 19.40 -19.75 -34.05
C ILE A 822 19.90 -19.69 -35.48
N LEU A 823 19.66 -18.56 -36.13
CA LEU A 823 20.08 -18.30 -37.50
C LEU A 823 20.83 -16.97 -37.58
N ARG A 824 21.82 -16.90 -38.49
CA ARG A 824 22.44 -15.65 -38.98
C ARG A 824 22.83 -14.68 -37.86
N THR A 825 23.77 -15.09 -37.02
CA THR A 825 24.17 -14.35 -35.82
C THR A 825 25.69 -14.14 -35.73
N GLN A 826 26.15 -12.93 -35.37
CA GLN A 826 27.60 -12.66 -35.29
C GLN A 826 28.25 -13.23 -34.01
N ALA A 827 27.58 -13.16 -32.87
CA ALA A 827 28.01 -13.81 -31.63
C ALA A 827 26.81 -14.32 -30.85
N ALA A 828 26.80 -15.61 -30.51
CA ALA A 828 25.72 -16.22 -29.73
C ALA A 828 26.30 -16.97 -28.52
N THR A 829 25.75 -16.71 -27.34
CA THR A 829 26.09 -17.41 -26.09
C THR A 829 24.85 -18.10 -25.54
N LEU A 830 24.86 -19.43 -25.52
CA LEU A 830 23.83 -20.27 -24.93
C LEU A 830 24.42 -20.93 -23.69
N SER A 831 24.00 -20.47 -22.51
CA SER A 831 24.57 -20.95 -21.25
C SER A 831 23.55 -21.30 -20.19
N GLY A 832 23.70 -22.46 -19.56
CA GLY A 832 22.87 -22.86 -18.42
C GLY A 832 21.42 -23.15 -18.77
N ASN A 833 21.09 -23.47 -20.02
CA ASN A 833 19.72 -23.80 -20.42
C ASN A 833 19.43 -25.28 -20.16
N THR A 834 18.20 -25.57 -19.74
CA THR A 834 17.67 -26.93 -19.62
C THR A 834 16.65 -27.15 -20.72
N VAL A 835 16.92 -28.06 -21.65
CA VAL A 835 16.06 -28.38 -22.80
C VAL A 835 15.71 -29.86 -22.73
N ARG A 836 14.43 -30.14 -22.48
CA ARG A 836 13.93 -31.52 -22.29
C ARG A 836 12.72 -31.81 -23.17
N GLN A 837 12.52 -33.08 -23.50
CA GLN A 837 11.30 -33.56 -24.15
C GLN A 837 10.99 -32.83 -25.47
N VAL A 838 11.95 -32.84 -26.39
CA VAL A 838 11.81 -32.16 -27.69
C VAL A 838 11.49 -33.19 -28.77
N GLY A 839 10.34 -33.06 -29.43
CA GLY A 839 9.95 -33.86 -30.58
C GLY A 839 9.71 -35.34 -30.27
N LEU A 840 9.18 -35.67 -29.08
CA LEU A 840 8.94 -37.06 -28.67
C LEU A 840 7.85 -37.77 -29.50
N SER A 841 6.88 -37.00 -30.02
CA SER A 841 5.76 -37.49 -30.85
C SER A 841 5.81 -36.84 -32.24
N PRO A 842 6.71 -37.30 -33.13
CA PRO A 842 6.93 -36.67 -34.42
C PRO A 842 5.74 -36.84 -35.36
N GLN A 843 5.47 -35.82 -36.15
CA GLN A 843 4.42 -35.83 -37.18
C GLN A 843 5.00 -36.26 -38.54
N GLN A 844 4.14 -36.75 -39.45
CA GLN A 844 4.55 -37.30 -40.77
C GLN A 844 5.42 -36.34 -41.62
N ASN A 845 5.28 -35.03 -41.45
CA ASN A 845 5.98 -34.02 -42.24
C ASN A 845 7.24 -33.44 -41.56
N GLN A 846 7.57 -33.86 -40.33
CA GLN A 846 8.75 -33.36 -39.63
C GLN A 846 10.02 -33.94 -40.23
N GLN A 847 10.97 -33.07 -40.57
CA GLN A 847 12.22 -33.45 -41.24
C GLN A 847 13.44 -33.35 -40.32
N LEU A 848 13.40 -32.43 -39.35
CA LEU A 848 14.51 -32.14 -38.45
C LEU A 848 14.01 -31.82 -37.04
N ILE A 849 14.57 -32.53 -36.06
CA ILE A 849 14.35 -32.31 -34.62
C ILE A 849 15.71 -32.01 -33.99
N ALA A 850 15.84 -30.90 -33.26
CA ALA A 850 17.06 -30.65 -32.50
C ALA A 850 16.80 -30.01 -31.14
N GLY A 851 17.60 -30.39 -30.15
CA GLY A 851 17.61 -29.69 -28.85
C GLY A 851 18.12 -28.27 -29.03
N LEU A 852 19.37 -28.15 -29.48
CA LEU A 852 20.02 -26.89 -29.85
C LEU A 852 20.43 -26.92 -31.32
N PHE A 853 20.01 -25.92 -32.10
CA PHE A 853 20.32 -25.77 -33.51
C PHE A 853 20.92 -24.38 -33.79
N GLY A 854 22.01 -24.35 -34.56
CA GLY A 854 22.63 -23.12 -35.03
C GLY A 854 23.07 -23.23 -36.49
N MET A 855 22.76 -22.22 -37.30
CA MET A 855 23.28 -22.10 -38.66
C MET A 855 23.70 -20.67 -38.96
N SER A 856 24.85 -20.50 -39.64
CA SER A 856 25.39 -19.18 -39.97
C SER A 856 25.68 -18.33 -38.72
N VAL A 857 26.26 -18.95 -37.69
CA VAL A 857 26.61 -18.29 -36.41
C VAL A 857 28.13 -18.14 -36.32
N GLN A 858 28.64 -16.91 -36.43
CA GLN A 858 30.09 -16.67 -36.57
C GLN A 858 30.88 -17.06 -35.32
N ARG A 859 30.41 -16.68 -34.13
CA ARG A 859 31.01 -17.08 -32.84
C ARG A 859 29.95 -17.70 -31.95
N MET A 860 29.91 -19.02 -31.91
CA MET A 860 28.96 -19.77 -31.09
C MET A 860 29.63 -20.24 -29.80
N ARG A 861 29.02 -19.97 -28.65
CA ARG A 861 29.44 -20.50 -27.35
C ARG A 861 28.26 -21.23 -26.69
N LEU A 862 28.40 -22.54 -26.53
CA LEU A 862 27.44 -23.41 -25.83
C LEU A 862 28.08 -23.92 -24.54
N ALA A 863 27.61 -23.46 -23.38
CA ALA A 863 28.21 -23.82 -22.10
C ALA A 863 27.18 -24.30 -21.05
N ASN A 864 27.49 -25.36 -20.29
CA ASN A 864 26.68 -25.77 -19.14
C ASN A 864 25.19 -26.02 -19.46
N ASN A 865 24.85 -26.45 -20.68
CA ASN A 865 23.47 -26.77 -21.03
C ASN A 865 23.16 -28.24 -20.75
N GLU A 866 21.93 -28.51 -20.33
CA GLU A 866 21.38 -29.86 -20.18
C GLU A 866 20.35 -30.09 -21.29
N VAL A 867 20.63 -31.05 -22.17
CA VAL A 867 19.80 -31.38 -23.34
C VAL A 867 19.43 -32.86 -23.25
N THR A 868 18.23 -33.17 -22.75
CA THR A 868 17.81 -34.57 -22.51
C THR A 868 16.47 -34.88 -23.18
N GLU A 869 16.18 -36.16 -23.42
CA GLU A 869 14.88 -36.59 -23.97
C GLU A 869 14.56 -35.97 -25.35
N ILE A 870 15.44 -36.19 -26.33
CA ILE A 870 15.36 -35.56 -27.66
C ILE A 870 14.98 -36.58 -28.75
N GLY A 871 13.86 -36.33 -29.42
CA GLY A 871 13.32 -37.13 -30.50
C GLY A 871 12.53 -38.36 -30.03
N PRO A 872 11.82 -39.03 -30.94
CA PRO A 872 11.02 -40.22 -30.63
C PRO A 872 11.88 -41.40 -30.18
N ALA A 873 11.29 -42.26 -29.35
CA ALA A 873 11.88 -43.55 -28.98
C ALA A 873 11.93 -44.53 -30.18
N GLY A 874 10.96 -44.42 -31.10
CA GLY A 874 10.81 -45.27 -32.29
C GLY A 874 11.61 -44.80 -33.52
N GLU A 875 11.33 -45.42 -34.67
CA GLU A 875 11.92 -45.05 -35.96
C GLU A 875 11.39 -43.70 -36.45
N PHE A 876 12.31 -42.85 -36.88
CA PHE A 876 12.01 -41.56 -37.51
C PHE A 876 12.84 -41.39 -38.77
N GLY A 877 12.16 -41.14 -39.89
CA GLY A 877 12.79 -41.00 -41.21
C GLY A 877 13.57 -39.70 -41.40
N GLY A 878 13.39 -38.72 -40.50
CA GLY A 878 14.13 -37.46 -40.51
C GLY A 878 15.45 -37.51 -39.73
N THR A 879 16.03 -36.34 -39.50
CA THR A 879 17.27 -36.16 -38.75
C THR A 879 16.97 -35.68 -37.33
N VAL A 880 17.68 -36.22 -36.34
CA VAL A 880 17.60 -35.77 -34.95
C VAL A 880 18.98 -35.42 -34.42
N ALA A 881 19.10 -34.37 -33.61
CA ALA A 881 20.34 -34.08 -32.90
C ALA A 881 20.10 -33.47 -31.51
N GLY A 882 20.97 -33.78 -30.55
CA GLY A 882 21.04 -33.02 -29.31
C GLY A 882 21.51 -31.59 -29.58
N ILE A 883 22.74 -31.47 -30.10
CA ILE A 883 23.34 -30.21 -30.54
C ILE A 883 23.74 -30.32 -32.01
N MET A 884 23.26 -29.40 -32.85
CA MET A 884 23.62 -29.30 -34.26
C MET A 884 24.06 -27.88 -34.63
N LEU A 885 25.31 -27.74 -35.05
CA LEU A 885 25.89 -26.50 -35.57
C LEU A 885 26.24 -26.67 -37.03
N ARG A 886 25.87 -25.70 -37.86
CA ARG A 886 26.04 -25.72 -39.31
C ARG A 886 26.77 -24.48 -39.76
N ALA A 887 27.72 -24.69 -40.67
CA ALA A 887 28.42 -23.62 -41.35
C ALA A 887 27.46 -22.62 -42.02
N PRO A 888 27.93 -21.39 -42.24
CA PRO A 888 29.25 -20.87 -41.88
C PRO A 888 29.38 -20.50 -40.40
N TYR A 889 30.55 -20.73 -39.83
CA TYR A 889 30.97 -20.20 -38.52
C TYR A 889 32.47 -19.93 -38.56
N ALA A 890 32.96 -19.07 -37.67
CA ALA A 890 34.40 -18.81 -37.50
C ALA A 890 34.94 -19.52 -36.25
N GLN A 891 34.15 -19.56 -35.17
CA GLN A 891 34.52 -20.20 -33.91
C GLN A 891 33.30 -20.88 -33.29
N ALA A 892 33.45 -22.15 -32.93
CA ALA A 892 32.48 -22.91 -32.16
C ALA A 892 33.11 -23.40 -30.84
N ALA A 893 32.56 -22.98 -29.70
CA ALA A 893 33.01 -23.41 -28.38
C ALA A 893 31.89 -24.13 -27.63
N ILE A 894 32.08 -25.43 -27.37
CA ILE A 894 31.10 -26.32 -26.75
C ILE A 894 31.73 -26.89 -25.48
N ALA A 895 31.31 -26.39 -24.32
CA ALA A 895 31.91 -26.74 -23.04
C ALA A 895 30.90 -27.21 -21.98
N HIS A 896 31.20 -28.29 -21.27
CA HIS A 896 30.44 -28.73 -20.09
C HIS A 896 28.94 -28.95 -20.32
N ASN A 897 28.54 -29.39 -21.52
CA ASN A 897 27.15 -29.72 -21.81
C ASN A 897 26.87 -31.20 -21.51
N HIS A 898 25.65 -31.51 -21.07
CA HIS A 898 25.14 -32.86 -20.92
C HIS A 898 24.07 -33.11 -21.99
N VAL A 899 24.31 -34.08 -22.88
CA VAL A 899 23.42 -34.42 -23.99
C VAL A 899 23.05 -35.89 -23.94
N GLU A 900 21.76 -36.16 -23.86
CA GLU A 900 21.23 -37.52 -23.78
C GLU A 900 19.93 -37.67 -24.57
N ARG A 901 19.84 -38.72 -25.38
CA ARG A 901 18.64 -38.97 -26.18
C ARG A 901 17.43 -39.38 -25.35
N ASP A 902 17.59 -40.37 -24.47
CA ASP A 902 16.49 -41.10 -23.86
C ASP A 902 16.39 -40.80 -22.36
N ALA A 903 15.18 -40.72 -21.82
CA ALA A 903 14.95 -40.58 -20.37
C ALA A 903 15.47 -41.79 -19.58
N THR A 904 15.45 -42.97 -20.22
CA THR A 904 15.90 -44.24 -19.63
C THR A 904 16.92 -44.88 -20.56
N PRO A 905 18.10 -45.27 -20.07
CA PRO A 905 19.12 -45.95 -20.87
C PRO A 905 18.55 -47.17 -21.62
N SER A 906 18.76 -47.23 -22.94
CA SER A 906 18.40 -48.36 -23.78
C SER A 906 19.62 -48.90 -24.52
N GLU A 907 19.76 -50.23 -24.50
CA GLU A 907 20.81 -50.97 -25.22
C GLU A 907 20.31 -51.51 -26.56
N GLN A 908 19.14 -51.07 -27.03
CA GLN A 908 18.59 -51.45 -28.34
C GLN A 908 18.99 -50.45 -29.43
N PRO A 909 19.51 -50.90 -30.58
CA PRO A 909 19.94 -50.01 -31.65
C PRO A 909 18.73 -49.28 -32.25
N SER A 910 18.89 -48.00 -32.54
CA SER A 910 17.84 -47.21 -33.21
C SER A 910 18.18 -47.02 -34.68
N PRO A 911 17.21 -47.23 -35.61
CA PRO A 911 17.39 -46.94 -37.03
C PRO A 911 17.42 -45.43 -37.34
N THR A 912 17.06 -44.57 -36.38
CA THR A 912 17.02 -43.11 -36.55
C THR A 912 18.45 -42.54 -36.67
N ALA A 913 18.64 -41.58 -37.58
CA ALA A 913 19.88 -40.80 -37.65
C ALA A 913 19.89 -39.75 -36.53
N TRP A 914 20.56 -40.08 -35.43
CA TRP A 914 20.63 -39.27 -34.21
C TRP A 914 22.07 -38.97 -33.81
N TRP A 915 22.42 -37.69 -33.70
CA TRP A 915 23.72 -37.22 -33.19
C TRP A 915 23.58 -36.61 -31.79
N ALA A 916 24.51 -36.88 -30.88
CA ALA A 916 24.62 -36.09 -29.65
C ALA A 916 25.16 -34.69 -29.98
N LEU A 917 26.21 -34.65 -30.81
CA LEU A 917 26.83 -33.42 -31.30
C LEU A 917 27.18 -33.56 -32.78
N LEU A 918 26.67 -32.64 -33.59
CA LEU A 918 27.06 -32.47 -34.99
C LEU A 918 27.57 -31.04 -35.20
N ILE A 919 28.82 -30.88 -35.64
CA ILE A 919 29.37 -29.61 -36.14
C ILE A 919 29.80 -29.84 -37.57
N ASP A 920 29.08 -29.21 -38.49
CA ASP A 920 29.22 -29.46 -39.91
C ASP A 920 29.79 -28.25 -40.67
N GLU A 921 30.96 -28.43 -41.25
CA GLU A 921 31.63 -27.48 -42.12
C GLU A 921 31.92 -28.08 -43.50
N PRO A 922 31.35 -27.51 -44.59
CA PRO A 922 31.64 -27.93 -45.95
C PRO A 922 33.05 -27.50 -46.36
N ASP A 923 33.74 -28.36 -47.10
CA ASP A 923 35.10 -28.15 -47.58
C ASP A 923 35.08 -27.84 -49.09
N ALA A 924 35.83 -26.81 -49.52
CA ALA A 924 35.83 -26.33 -50.90
C ALA A 924 36.38 -27.35 -51.93
N LYS A 925 37.12 -28.37 -51.49
CA LYS A 925 37.81 -29.35 -52.35
C LYS A 925 37.18 -30.75 -52.25
N LEU A 926 36.68 -31.12 -51.07
CA LEU A 926 36.20 -32.48 -50.80
C LEU A 926 34.68 -32.59 -50.66
N ARG A 927 34.01 -31.55 -50.14
CA ARG A 927 32.57 -31.59 -49.85
C ARG A 927 31.94 -30.20 -49.90
N LEU A 928 31.56 -29.78 -51.10
CA LEU A 928 31.01 -28.45 -51.39
C LEU A 928 29.64 -28.16 -50.76
N LEU A 929 28.88 -29.20 -50.42
CA LEU A 929 27.47 -29.09 -50.03
C LEU A 929 27.24 -29.67 -48.62
N SER A 930 26.55 -28.90 -47.80
CA SER A 930 26.05 -29.27 -46.48
C SER A 930 24.54 -29.01 -46.44
N ARG A 931 23.70 -30.05 -46.47
CA ARG A 931 22.23 -29.93 -46.48
C ARG A 931 21.56 -30.67 -45.32
N VAL A 932 20.52 -30.09 -44.73
CA VAL A 932 19.59 -30.75 -43.78
C VAL A 932 18.22 -30.10 -43.88
N ALA A 933 17.18 -30.88 -44.13
CA ALA A 933 15.82 -30.36 -44.34
C ALA A 933 15.81 -29.16 -45.34
N ALA A 934 15.28 -28.02 -44.90
CA ALA A 934 15.21 -26.76 -45.64
C ALA A 934 16.46 -25.86 -45.54
N TYR A 935 17.53 -26.35 -44.89
CA TYR A 935 18.77 -25.60 -44.67
C TYR A 935 19.91 -26.17 -45.52
N THR A 936 20.56 -25.33 -46.31
CA THR A 936 21.67 -25.71 -47.18
C THR A 936 22.79 -24.67 -47.13
N ALA A 937 24.02 -25.11 -46.89
CA ALA A 937 25.23 -24.31 -47.04
C ALA A 937 26.04 -24.86 -48.23
N VAL A 938 26.41 -23.98 -49.16
CA VAL A 938 27.21 -24.29 -50.35
C VAL A 938 28.50 -23.48 -50.28
N ARG A 939 29.64 -24.15 -50.23
CA ARG A 939 30.94 -23.47 -50.31
C ARG A 939 31.16 -23.00 -51.75
N VAL A 940 31.26 -21.68 -51.96
CA VAL A 940 31.43 -21.07 -53.29
C VAL A 940 32.91 -21.01 -53.64
N ASP A 941 33.75 -20.63 -52.67
CA ASP A 941 35.21 -20.64 -52.75
C ASP A 941 35.83 -20.74 -51.35
N GLU A 942 37.14 -20.55 -51.22
CA GLU A 942 37.84 -20.62 -49.93
C GLU A 942 37.38 -19.55 -48.93
N ALA A 943 36.77 -18.44 -49.36
CA ALA A 943 36.35 -17.32 -48.50
C ALA A 943 34.82 -17.16 -48.35
N ARG A 944 34.00 -17.71 -49.25
CA ARG A 944 32.57 -17.38 -49.35
C ARG A 944 31.69 -18.63 -49.30
N THR A 945 30.64 -18.56 -48.48
CA THR A 945 29.63 -19.62 -48.35
C THR A 945 28.25 -19.05 -48.66
N LEU A 946 27.54 -19.65 -49.62
CA LEU A 946 26.15 -19.35 -49.92
C LEU A 946 25.27 -20.16 -48.98
N VAL A 947 24.44 -19.48 -48.19
CA VAL A 947 23.48 -20.09 -47.28
C VAL A 947 22.08 -19.95 -47.85
N LEU A 948 21.34 -21.06 -47.92
CA LEU A 948 19.93 -21.14 -48.24
C LEU A 948 19.20 -21.64 -46.99
N ALA A 949 18.31 -20.84 -46.42
CA ALA A 949 17.54 -21.19 -45.24
C ALA A 949 16.07 -20.79 -45.47
N GLY A 950 15.19 -21.80 -45.55
CA GLY A 950 13.78 -21.56 -45.85
C GLY A 950 13.61 -20.88 -47.21
N ASN A 951 13.03 -19.67 -47.21
CA ASN A 951 12.74 -18.90 -48.41
C ASN A 951 13.78 -17.82 -48.72
N ARG A 952 14.88 -17.74 -47.95
CA ARG A 952 15.94 -16.74 -48.13
C ARG A 952 17.30 -17.35 -48.43
N ALA A 953 18.10 -16.58 -49.16
CA ALA A 953 19.49 -16.89 -49.48
C ALA A 953 20.38 -15.70 -49.11
N TRP A 954 21.57 -15.95 -48.57
CA TRP A 954 22.59 -14.92 -48.35
C TRP A 954 24.00 -15.48 -48.54
N LEU A 955 24.93 -14.58 -48.83
CA LEU A 955 26.36 -14.89 -48.90
C LEU A 955 27.02 -14.47 -47.60
N ASP A 956 27.79 -15.38 -47.02
CA ASP A 956 28.60 -15.14 -45.83
C ASP A 956 30.09 -15.21 -46.21
N ALA A 957 30.87 -14.23 -45.74
CA ALA A 957 32.29 -14.14 -46.00
C ALA A 957 33.07 -14.56 -44.74
N GLY A 958 33.93 -15.56 -44.89
CA GLY A 958 34.82 -16.03 -43.83
C GLY A 958 35.82 -14.96 -43.39
N GLN A 959 36.34 -15.11 -42.18
CA GLN A 959 37.32 -14.17 -41.63
C GLN A 959 38.63 -14.22 -42.43
N THR A 960 39.15 -13.05 -42.79
CA THR A 960 40.44 -12.90 -43.44
C THR A 960 41.44 -12.24 -42.49
N THR A 961 42.70 -12.65 -42.61
CA THR A 961 43.85 -12.05 -41.93
C THR A 961 44.92 -11.69 -42.95
N VAL A 962 45.88 -10.87 -42.57
CA VAL A 962 47.04 -10.57 -43.40
C VAL A 962 48.23 -11.31 -42.83
N ASP A 963 48.91 -12.11 -43.64
CA ASP A 963 50.12 -12.80 -43.21
C ASP A 963 51.33 -11.85 -43.11
N ALA A 964 52.47 -12.37 -42.66
CA ALA A 964 53.71 -11.59 -42.51
C ALA A 964 54.24 -11.04 -43.85
N ALA A 965 53.75 -11.54 -45.00
CA ALA A 965 54.11 -11.09 -46.34
C ALA A 965 53.08 -10.10 -46.94
N GLY A 966 52.03 -9.74 -46.20
CA GLY A 966 51.00 -8.81 -46.67
C GLY A 966 49.89 -9.47 -47.49
N ALA A 967 49.86 -10.80 -47.61
CA ALA A 967 48.84 -11.51 -48.36
C ALA A 967 47.59 -11.79 -47.51
N VAL A 968 46.41 -11.68 -48.13
CA VAL A 968 45.13 -11.98 -47.49
C VAL A 968 44.97 -13.49 -47.38
N VAL A 969 44.98 -14.02 -46.16
CA VAL A 969 44.78 -15.43 -45.84
C VAL A 969 43.42 -15.61 -45.17
N VAL A 970 42.59 -16.51 -45.72
CA VAL A 970 41.33 -16.88 -45.09
C VAL A 970 41.62 -17.77 -43.88
N ARG A 971 41.09 -17.38 -42.72
CA ARG A 971 41.21 -18.17 -41.50
C ARG A 971 40.18 -19.29 -41.53
N GLY A 972 40.63 -20.54 -41.40
CA GLY A 972 39.74 -21.68 -41.23
C GLY A 972 38.93 -21.57 -39.94
N ALA A 973 37.73 -22.16 -39.91
CA ALA A 973 36.90 -22.13 -38.72
C ALA A 973 37.47 -23.06 -37.65
N SER A 974 37.42 -22.60 -36.39
CA SER A 974 37.90 -23.39 -35.26
C SER A 974 36.75 -23.97 -34.45
N ALA A 975 36.97 -25.15 -33.89
CA ALA A 975 36.01 -25.82 -33.01
C ALA A 975 36.70 -26.30 -31.73
N SER A 976 36.09 -26.05 -30.58
CA SER A 976 36.52 -26.54 -29.28
C SER A 976 35.38 -27.27 -28.59
N VAL A 977 35.62 -28.52 -28.21
CA VAL A 977 34.65 -29.41 -27.56
C VAL A 977 35.30 -29.94 -26.30
N LEU A 978 34.94 -29.37 -25.15
CA LEU A 978 35.64 -29.58 -23.88
C LEU A 978 34.70 -30.00 -22.75
N GLY A 979 35.03 -31.07 -22.01
CA GLY A 979 34.34 -31.40 -20.75
C GLY A 979 32.87 -31.82 -20.90
N ASN A 980 32.43 -32.29 -22.07
CA ASN A 980 31.01 -32.61 -22.34
C ASN A 980 30.69 -34.08 -22.05
N THR A 981 29.43 -34.37 -21.71
CA THR A 981 28.86 -35.73 -21.69
C THR A 981 27.91 -35.90 -22.85
N LEU A 982 28.21 -36.82 -23.78
CA LEU A 982 27.54 -36.97 -25.07
C LEU A 982 27.12 -38.44 -25.26
N LEU A 983 25.83 -38.72 -25.11
CA LEU A 983 25.27 -40.08 -25.10
C LEU A 983 24.33 -40.29 -26.30
N ALA A 984 24.63 -41.27 -27.15
CA ALA A 984 23.88 -41.56 -28.37
C ALA A 984 23.50 -43.04 -28.51
N ARG A 985 22.39 -43.30 -29.21
CA ARG A 985 22.06 -44.63 -29.77
C ARG A 985 21.37 -44.48 -31.13
N GLY A 986 22.13 -44.35 -32.20
CA GLY A 986 21.60 -44.16 -33.56
C GLY A 986 22.36 -44.95 -34.62
N ARG A 987 21.93 -44.83 -35.88
CA ARG A 987 22.64 -45.42 -37.03
C ARG A 987 23.84 -44.60 -37.52
N VAL A 988 24.12 -43.46 -36.89
CA VAL A 988 25.22 -42.53 -37.19
C VAL A 988 26.09 -42.33 -35.95
N SER A 989 27.29 -41.75 -36.11
CA SER A 989 28.24 -41.49 -35.04
C SER A 989 27.61 -40.63 -33.93
N ALA A 990 27.99 -40.87 -32.67
CA ALA A 990 27.50 -40.08 -31.54
C ALA A 990 27.94 -38.62 -31.67
N VAL A 991 29.19 -38.42 -32.09
CA VAL A 991 29.82 -37.11 -32.28
C VAL A 991 30.42 -37.05 -33.68
N ASP A 992 30.09 -36.01 -34.43
CA ASP A 992 30.68 -35.73 -35.74
C ASP A 992 31.02 -34.23 -35.80
N VAL A 993 32.32 -33.92 -35.80
CA VAL A 993 32.83 -32.55 -35.74
C VAL A 993 33.80 -32.35 -36.89
N SER A 994 33.46 -31.40 -37.76
CA SER A 994 34.32 -30.94 -38.85
C SER A 994 34.71 -29.49 -38.62
N ALA A 995 35.95 -29.12 -38.92
CA ALA A 995 36.48 -27.77 -38.82
C ALA A 995 37.60 -27.56 -39.86
N SER A 996 37.57 -26.46 -40.60
CA SER A 996 38.58 -26.14 -41.63
C SER A 996 39.87 -25.57 -41.06
N GLY A 997 39.85 -25.09 -39.81
CA GLY A 997 41.00 -24.62 -39.03
C GLY A 997 41.42 -25.64 -37.97
N ASP A 998 41.51 -25.19 -36.71
CA ASP A 998 41.92 -26.00 -35.56
C ASP A 998 40.73 -26.63 -34.80
N LEU A 999 40.96 -27.84 -34.29
CA LEU A 999 40.00 -28.61 -33.50
C LEU A 999 40.61 -29.02 -32.16
N MET A 1000 39.99 -28.59 -31.06
CA MET A 1000 40.29 -29.06 -29.71
C MET A 1000 39.18 -30.00 -29.22
N PHE A 1001 39.53 -31.21 -28.82
CA PHE A 1001 38.60 -32.21 -28.33
C PHE A 1001 39.15 -32.86 -27.05
N GLY A 1002 38.70 -32.42 -25.88
CA GLY A 1002 39.25 -32.91 -24.63
C GLY A 1002 38.30 -32.98 -23.43
N ASP A 1003 38.66 -33.80 -22.45
CA ASP A 1003 37.88 -34.04 -21.22
C ASP A 1003 36.42 -34.51 -21.47
N ASN A 1004 36.12 -35.06 -22.65
CA ASN A 1004 34.76 -35.45 -23.00
C ASN A 1004 34.47 -36.92 -22.64
N ARG A 1005 33.23 -37.19 -22.24
CA ARG A 1005 32.66 -38.53 -22.10
C ARG A 1005 31.68 -38.78 -23.24
N CYS A 1006 32.05 -39.62 -24.20
CA CYS A 1006 31.22 -39.96 -25.36
C CYS A 1006 30.81 -41.43 -25.31
N GLU A 1007 29.55 -41.72 -25.59
CA GLU A 1007 29.04 -43.09 -25.64
C GLU A 1007 28.12 -43.28 -26.84
N LEU A 1008 28.45 -44.25 -27.71
CA LEU A 1008 27.56 -44.77 -28.74
C LEU A 1008 27.06 -46.15 -28.30
N ARG A 1009 25.85 -46.19 -27.73
CA ARG A 1009 25.21 -47.44 -27.26
C ARG A 1009 24.62 -48.20 -28.43
N ALA A 1010 24.55 -49.54 -28.27
CA ALA A 1010 23.87 -50.49 -29.15
C ALA A 1010 24.34 -50.61 -30.62
N ASN A 1011 25.07 -49.64 -31.16
CA ASN A 1011 25.63 -49.69 -32.52
C ASN A 1011 27.16 -49.65 -32.49
N THR A 1012 27.79 -50.80 -32.66
CA THR A 1012 29.26 -50.95 -32.57
C THR A 1012 29.96 -51.04 -33.93
N ASN A 1013 29.23 -50.99 -35.04
CA ASN A 1013 29.79 -51.26 -36.39
C ASN A 1013 30.22 -49.99 -37.14
N ILE A 1014 29.95 -48.83 -36.57
CA ILE A 1014 30.41 -47.53 -37.06
C ILE A 1014 31.33 -46.90 -36.03
N ASP A 1015 32.01 -45.82 -36.38
CA ASP A 1015 32.75 -45.03 -35.41
C ASP A 1015 31.83 -44.30 -34.43
N ALA A 1016 32.26 -44.16 -33.17
CA ALA A 1016 31.50 -43.42 -32.17
C ALA A 1016 31.75 -41.92 -32.27
N VAL A 1017 33.00 -41.52 -32.58
CA VAL A 1017 33.42 -40.12 -32.72
C VAL A 1017 34.16 -39.91 -34.04
N ARG A 1018 33.71 -38.95 -34.85
CA ARG A 1018 34.38 -38.45 -36.06
C ARG A 1018 34.90 -37.04 -35.84
N LEU A 1019 36.20 -36.85 -36.06
CA LEU A 1019 36.86 -35.56 -36.01
C LEU A 1019 37.51 -35.29 -37.38
N ALA A 1020 37.14 -34.19 -38.03
CA ALA A 1020 37.62 -33.82 -39.35
C ALA A 1020 38.23 -32.41 -39.32
N SER A 1021 39.56 -32.31 -39.23
CA SER A 1021 40.27 -31.03 -39.21
C SER A 1021 41.74 -31.20 -39.60
N PRO A 1022 42.38 -30.22 -40.27
CA PRO A 1022 43.80 -30.26 -40.57
C PRO A 1022 44.70 -30.22 -39.32
N LEU A 1023 44.20 -29.72 -38.18
CA LEU A 1023 44.94 -29.67 -36.91
C LEU A 1023 44.03 -30.07 -35.74
N ALA A 1024 44.34 -31.19 -35.09
CA ALA A 1024 43.52 -31.71 -34.00
C ALA A 1024 44.33 -31.97 -32.72
N VAL A 1025 43.85 -31.43 -31.60
CA VAL A 1025 44.34 -31.72 -30.24
C VAL A 1025 43.28 -32.54 -29.52
N VAL A 1026 43.61 -33.80 -29.21
CA VAL A 1026 42.68 -34.78 -28.65
C VAL A 1026 43.23 -35.32 -27.33
N SER A 1027 42.64 -34.95 -26.20
CA SER A 1027 43.21 -35.30 -24.89
C SER A 1027 42.20 -35.64 -23.80
N ALA A 1028 42.54 -36.61 -22.95
CA ALA A 1028 41.76 -36.93 -21.74
C ALA A 1028 40.29 -37.32 -21.99
N ASN A 1029 39.98 -37.91 -23.14
CA ASN A 1029 38.60 -38.32 -23.47
C ASN A 1029 38.31 -39.76 -23.04
N ARG A 1030 37.05 -40.04 -22.70
CA ARG A 1030 36.51 -41.39 -22.51
C ARG A 1030 35.47 -41.68 -23.58
N VAL A 1031 35.76 -42.63 -24.48
CA VAL A 1031 34.88 -42.98 -25.61
C VAL A 1031 34.46 -44.45 -25.54
N ARG A 1032 33.16 -44.71 -25.39
CA ARG A 1032 32.61 -46.08 -25.34
C ARG A 1032 31.78 -46.37 -26.58
N GLY A 1033 32.02 -47.53 -27.19
CA GLY A 1033 31.33 -47.99 -28.40
C GLY A 1033 32.11 -47.69 -29.69
N GLY A 1034 31.52 -48.13 -30.81
CA GLY A 1034 32.05 -47.99 -32.16
C GLY A 1034 33.30 -48.82 -32.51
N LYS A 1035 33.58 -48.94 -33.81
CA LYS A 1035 34.74 -49.66 -34.40
C LYS A 1035 35.24 -48.94 -35.67
N PRO A 1036 36.34 -48.17 -35.61
CA PRO A 1036 37.12 -47.78 -34.42
C PRO A 1036 36.31 -46.85 -33.49
N SER A 1037 36.70 -46.69 -32.22
CA SER A 1037 35.94 -45.83 -31.30
C SER A 1037 36.01 -44.36 -31.70
N MET A 1038 37.15 -43.92 -32.22
CA MET A 1038 37.32 -42.55 -32.73
C MET A 1038 38.08 -42.58 -34.05
N THR A 1039 37.65 -41.74 -34.99
CA THR A 1039 38.29 -41.54 -36.30
C THR A 1039 38.68 -40.07 -36.45
N ILE A 1040 39.94 -39.82 -36.79
CA ILE A 1040 40.50 -38.49 -37.06
C ILE A 1040 40.90 -38.42 -38.54
N SER A 1041 40.41 -37.41 -39.23
CA SER A 1041 40.61 -37.17 -40.66
C SER A 1041 40.93 -35.69 -40.93
N PRO A 1042 41.52 -35.32 -42.08
CA PRO A 1042 42.07 -36.18 -43.14
C PRO A 1042 43.41 -36.85 -42.76
N GLN A 1043 43.92 -37.78 -43.57
CA GLN A 1043 45.17 -38.53 -43.29
C GLN A 1043 46.43 -37.65 -43.18
N ASN A 1044 46.40 -36.42 -43.71
CA ASN A 1044 47.49 -35.46 -43.63
C ASN A 1044 47.33 -34.46 -42.47
N ALA A 1045 46.38 -34.67 -41.56
CA ALA A 1045 46.17 -33.82 -40.40
C ALA A 1045 47.34 -33.89 -39.40
N VAL A 1046 47.66 -32.77 -38.75
CA VAL A 1046 48.60 -32.71 -37.63
C VAL A 1046 47.83 -33.01 -36.34
N VAL A 1047 48.08 -34.17 -35.75
CA VAL A 1047 47.31 -34.67 -34.61
C VAL A 1047 48.19 -34.86 -33.38
N THR A 1048 47.72 -34.36 -32.23
CA THR A 1048 48.22 -34.73 -30.91
C THR A 1048 47.13 -35.47 -30.16
N ALA A 1049 47.33 -36.75 -29.84
CA ALA A 1049 46.35 -37.60 -29.17
C ALA A 1049 46.93 -38.22 -27.89
N ILE A 1050 46.54 -37.74 -26.69
CA ILE A 1050 47.17 -38.12 -25.41
C ILE A 1050 46.14 -38.38 -24.31
N GLY A 1051 46.25 -39.49 -23.60
CA GLY A 1051 45.48 -39.77 -22.38
C GLY A 1051 44.02 -40.16 -22.64
N ASN A 1052 43.70 -40.69 -23.83
CA ASN A 1052 42.33 -41.11 -24.15
C ASN A 1052 42.10 -42.58 -23.76
N ILE A 1053 40.90 -42.90 -23.28
CA ILE A 1053 40.45 -44.26 -22.98
C ILE A 1053 39.29 -44.60 -23.93
N SER A 1054 39.43 -45.68 -24.70
CA SER A 1054 38.45 -46.06 -25.72
C SER A 1054 38.21 -47.57 -25.79
N THR A 1055 37.04 -48.00 -26.29
CA THR A 1055 36.74 -49.45 -26.40
C THR A 1055 37.42 -50.14 -27.60
N SER A 1056 37.61 -49.42 -28.72
CA SER A 1056 38.09 -49.97 -29.99
C SER A 1056 39.20 -49.12 -30.64
N GLY A 1057 39.94 -48.34 -29.83
CA GLY A 1057 41.07 -47.53 -30.28
C GLY A 1057 40.73 -46.26 -31.06
N VAL A 1058 41.76 -45.48 -31.37
CA VAL A 1058 41.69 -44.23 -32.16
C VAL A 1058 42.38 -44.46 -33.51
N ALA A 1059 41.66 -44.24 -34.62
CA ALA A 1059 42.19 -44.33 -35.97
C ALA A 1059 42.46 -42.93 -36.55
N GLY A 1060 43.65 -42.71 -37.10
CA GLY A 1060 44.05 -41.43 -37.69
C GLY A 1060 45.57 -41.32 -37.86
N PRO A 1061 46.10 -40.17 -38.33
CA PRO A 1061 47.53 -39.95 -38.50
C PRO A 1061 48.25 -39.66 -37.18
N ILE A 1062 48.12 -40.57 -36.21
CA ILE A 1062 48.74 -40.48 -34.89
C ILE A 1062 50.20 -40.96 -34.99
N LYS A 1063 51.13 -40.15 -34.49
CA LYS A 1063 52.55 -40.52 -34.46
C LYS A 1063 52.78 -41.76 -33.58
N PRO A 1064 53.72 -42.66 -33.95
CA PRO A 1064 53.99 -43.89 -33.19
C PRO A 1064 54.25 -43.64 -31.69
N GLU A 1065 54.95 -42.56 -31.33
CA GLU A 1065 55.23 -42.22 -29.93
C GLU A 1065 53.99 -41.91 -29.07
N MET A 1066 52.86 -41.55 -29.70
CA MET A 1066 51.61 -41.21 -28.99
C MET A 1066 50.65 -42.39 -28.88
N GLN A 1067 50.84 -43.47 -29.65
CA GLN A 1067 49.93 -44.63 -29.63
C GLN A 1067 49.80 -45.27 -28.23
N PRO A 1068 50.89 -45.49 -27.44
CA PRO A 1068 50.79 -46.07 -26.09
C PRO A 1068 50.04 -45.20 -25.08
N LEU A 1069 49.88 -43.89 -25.37
CA LEU A 1069 49.17 -42.94 -24.51
C LEU A 1069 47.65 -42.98 -24.71
N ASN A 1070 47.15 -43.86 -25.59
CA ASN A 1070 45.74 -44.08 -25.86
C ASN A 1070 45.37 -45.51 -25.45
N LEU A 1071 44.66 -45.67 -24.34
CA LEU A 1071 44.39 -46.97 -23.72
C LEU A 1071 43.09 -47.59 -24.23
N LEU A 1072 43.07 -48.92 -24.26
CA LEU A 1072 41.85 -49.70 -24.42
C LEU A 1072 41.26 -49.99 -23.03
N GLY A 1073 39.99 -49.65 -22.80
CA GLY A 1073 39.36 -49.78 -21.48
C GLY A 1073 37.84 -49.74 -21.47
#